data_AF-A0A5E3X597-F1
#
_entry.id   AF-A0A5E3X597-F1
#
_cell.length_a   1.000
_cell.length_b   1.000
_cell.length_c   1.000
_cell.angle_alpha   90.00
_cell.angle_beta   90.00
_cell.angle_gamma   90.00
#
_symmetry.space_group_name_H-M   'P 1'
#
loop_
_entity.id
_entity.type
_entity.pdbx_description
1 polymer ?
#
loop_
_entity_poly.entity_id
_entity_poly.type
_entity_poly.pdbx_seq_one_letter_code
_entity_poly.pdbx_strand_id
1 'polypeptide(L)'
;MSAPTEHDPSSPSGESFIRDAELSALQEFVKTPAFDLECSMKARELAALSSNEGGHSDEDDLRSSDDSESTATTVESSPHEVPKIEASLYYAGVGPKGRGPKLIYRTSDDKFEEPDGPEAYRRLMRVISVPDSHEFGENGLWDRVRDKVVDLLNARKIKVTSVDFVRFTWLNEEEDQEIDDDDDDDDDDDDDDENADVEYDDIPPIQPVEYGERYYTNPTIWIGVVPETLTGAVAHESAKDIRTFLDSLPAQNIDIAYRESVYKTSHGHGPALFKPVEDGDPLKEVIDNVSVPLSLSIAGRKTTMQGTLGPYFHVGDKLYAITVRHNVFSRDGDNEVHRHHGSAPKKKVLLMGQPAFTNYLVSIQAAISTYSDAAEVFETKISKLRARLQGGADDQESQAKLEENEAELAKTRTKIDKLKQFFVEIKKRWSKPKDRVIGFVRWAPPIGVDVAPHRYTRDFCVIELYKEKFKHMIGNVLSLGPEMSPSKLKSLMYERIDVPSVFKYPEDGLLHLRGMLTADQVNNSNSLNLQGDRVRRVIKRGFSTNTTVGTLSKFKAYARKYFSTGNIESIEIPILSHENDTGSFSRRGDSGSTIVTPTGEIVALLTGGPTSLTDSSDITYATLFEWVWELVLEEFPGANLYFDDLEAFLADVA
;
A
#
# COMPACT_ATOMS: atom_id res chain seq x y z
N MET A 1 2.82 20.20 60.85
CA MET A 1 3.79 20.88 59.98
C MET A 1 4.13 19.89 58.88
N SER A 2 3.31 19.80 57.85
CA SER A 2 3.45 20.52 56.57
C SER A 2 4.67 20.04 55.78
N ALA A 3 4.43 19.08 54.86
CA ALA A 3 5.10 18.98 53.56
C ALA A 3 4.22 18.12 52.62
N PRO A 4 4.20 18.39 51.30
CA PRO A 4 3.12 18.01 50.38
C PRO A 4 3.49 16.82 49.46
N THR A 5 2.49 16.11 48.94
CA THR A 5 2.67 15.01 47.97
C THR A 5 1.98 15.33 46.65
N GLU A 6 2.66 14.88 45.59
CA GLU A 6 2.60 15.28 44.21
C GLU A 6 1.33 14.87 43.45
N HIS A 7 1.04 15.67 42.43
CA HIS A 7 0.13 15.37 41.34
C HIS A 7 0.81 14.45 40.32
N ASP A 8 0.12 13.40 39.91
CA ASP A 8 0.45 12.62 38.71
C ASP A 8 -0.80 12.57 37.81
N PRO A 9 -0.77 13.07 36.56
CA PRO A 9 -1.91 13.03 35.65
C PRO A 9 -1.88 11.78 34.76
N SER A 10 -3.04 11.11 34.72
CA SER A 10 -3.30 9.85 34.04
C SER A 10 -3.30 9.91 32.51
N SER A 11 -2.74 8.84 31.94
CA SER A 11 -2.52 8.51 30.53
C SER A 11 -3.78 8.46 29.66
N PRO A 12 -3.71 8.77 28.35
CA PRO A 12 -4.83 8.60 27.44
C PRO A 12 -4.59 7.51 26.36
N SER A 13 -5.69 7.12 25.69
CA SER A 13 -5.95 6.00 24.77
C SER A 13 -4.79 5.22 24.09
N GLY A 14 -4.57 3.98 24.55
CA GLY A 14 -3.58 3.01 24.08
C GLY A 14 -3.18 3.06 22.59
N GLU A 15 -4.03 2.77 21.61
CA GLU A 15 -3.51 2.64 20.21
C GLU A 15 -3.23 3.96 19.47
N SER A 16 -3.89 5.08 19.81
CA SER A 16 -3.55 6.38 19.22
C SER A 16 -2.36 7.00 19.94
N PHE A 17 -2.31 6.86 21.27
CA PHE A 17 -1.17 7.31 22.07
C PHE A 17 0.06 6.47 21.81
N ILE A 18 -0.04 5.15 21.59
CA ILE A 18 1.09 4.31 21.20
C ILE A 18 1.62 4.76 19.84
N ARG A 19 0.76 5.06 18.85
CA ARG A 19 1.24 5.54 17.53
C ARG A 19 1.85 6.94 17.58
N ASP A 20 1.31 7.84 18.39
CA ASP A 20 1.86 9.19 18.53
C ASP A 20 3.13 9.20 19.41
N ALA A 21 3.22 8.33 20.42
CA ALA A 21 4.41 8.12 21.24
C ALA A 21 5.53 7.43 20.46
N GLU A 22 5.23 6.37 19.69
CA GLU A 22 6.18 5.72 18.78
C GLU A 22 6.67 6.70 17.69
N LEU A 23 5.80 7.60 17.22
CA LEU A 23 6.18 8.63 16.26
C LEU A 23 7.10 9.67 16.88
N SER A 24 6.76 10.17 18.07
CA SER A 24 7.60 11.13 18.81
C SER A 24 8.96 10.50 19.10
N ALA A 25 8.97 9.24 19.54
CA ALA A 25 10.19 8.48 19.80
C ALA A 25 11.03 8.30 18.53
N LEU A 26 10.43 8.00 17.37
CA LEU A 26 11.17 7.88 16.11
C LEU A 26 11.72 9.24 15.63
N GLN A 27 10.94 10.31 15.78
CA GLN A 27 11.36 11.68 15.43
C GLN A 27 12.51 12.19 16.32
N GLU A 28 12.53 11.78 17.58
CA GLU A 28 13.64 12.04 18.49
C GLU A 28 14.84 11.15 18.18
N PHE A 29 14.61 9.85 17.93
CA PHE A 29 15.66 8.88 17.64
C PHE A 29 16.51 9.26 16.44
N VAL A 30 15.91 9.71 15.32
CA VAL A 30 16.68 10.12 14.13
C VAL A 30 17.62 11.30 14.36
N LYS A 31 17.43 12.06 15.46
CA LYS A 31 18.30 13.17 15.86
C LYS A 31 19.47 12.72 16.75
N THR A 32 19.53 11.44 17.12
CA THR A 32 20.56 10.92 18.04
C THR A 32 21.81 10.44 17.29
N PRO A 33 23.00 10.47 17.93
CA PRO A 33 24.21 9.85 17.39
C PRO A 33 24.08 8.35 17.14
N ALA A 34 23.20 7.66 17.88
CA ALA A 34 22.95 6.24 17.69
C ALA A 34 22.35 5.94 16.31
N PHE A 35 21.41 6.78 15.85
CA PHE A 35 20.86 6.67 14.50
C PHE A 35 21.89 7.00 13.41
N ASP A 36 22.76 7.96 13.64
CA ASP A 36 23.85 8.28 12.70
C ASP A 36 24.84 7.11 12.57
N LEU A 37 25.14 6.42 13.67
CA LEU A 37 25.92 5.18 13.67
C LEU A 37 25.19 4.07 12.90
N GLU A 38 23.88 3.89 13.10
CA GLU A 38 23.07 2.94 12.35
C GLU A 38 23.14 3.23 10.84
N CYS A 39 23.03 4.50 10.45
CA CYS A 39 23.15 4.92 9.05
C CYS A 39 24.51 4.56 8.46
N SER A 40 25.60 4.80 9.20
CA SER A 40 26.96 4.44 8.77
C SER A 40 27.15 2.94 8.62
N MET A 41 26.63 2.15 9.57
CA MET A 41 26.66 0.69 9.48
C MET A 41 25.90 0.19 8.25
N LYS A 42 24.68 0.69 8.03
CA LYS A 42 23.84 0.32 6.88
C LYS A 42 24.45 0.74 5.54
N ALA A 43 25.12 1.90 5.48
CA ALA A 43 25.86 2.33 4.31
C ALA A 43 27.00 1.36 3.98
N ARG A 44 27.75 0.88 4.99
CA ARG A 44 28.83 -0.10 4.82
C ARG A 44 28.30 -1.47 4.40
N GLU A 45 27.19 -1.93 4.99
CA GLU A 45 26.51 -3.17 4.58
C GLU A 45 26.09 -3.09 3.10
N LEU A 46 25.46 -1.98 2.69
CA LEU A 46 25.03 -1.76 1.31
C LEU A 46 26.23 -1.75 0.33
N ALA A 47 27.32 -1.08 0.70
CA ALA A 47 28.55 -1.08 -0.10
C ALA A 47 29.19 -2.48 -0.19
N ALA A 48 29.15 -3.25 0.91
CA ALA A 48 29.65 -4.62 0.94
C ALA A 48 28.82 -5.55 0.05
N LEU A 49 27.49 -5.41 0.05
CA LEU A 49 26.58 -6.15 -0.84
C LEU A 49 26.77 -5.79 -2.32
N SER A 50 27.19 -4.56 -2.62
CA SER A 50 27.59 -4.17 -3.99
C SER A 50 28.93 -4.79 -4.42
N SER A 51 29.73 -5.33 -3.48
CA SER A 51 31.05 -5.92 -3.73
C SER A 51 31.11 -7.45 -3.57
N ASN A 52 30.11 -8.06 -2.93
CA ASN A 52 29.99 -9.50 -2.73
C ASN A 52 28.65 -9.99 -3.26
N GLU A 53 28.69 -10.72 -4.37
CA GLU A 53 27.57 -11.56 -4.80
C GLU A 53 27.43 -12.77 -3.86
N GLY A 54 26.22 -12.97 -3.34
CA GLY A 54 25.76 -14.26 -2.83
C GLY A 54 25.51 -14.35 -1.32
N GLY A 55 24.30 -14.79 -0.97
CA GLY A 55 24.00 -15.40 0.34
C GLY A 55 22.73 -14.91 1.01
N HIS A 56 21.62 -15.62 0.79
CA HIS A 56 20.45 -15.58 1.68
C HIS A 56 20.78 -16.14 3.06
N SER A 57 20.22 -15.53 4.10
CA SER A 57 19.82 -16.25 5.33
C SER A 57 18.62 -15.55 5.96
N ASP A 58 17.52 -16.28 6.05
CA ASP A 58 16.40 -16.03 6.96
C ASP A 58 16.90 -16.21 8.40
N GLU A 59 16.39 -15.42 9.36
CA GLU A 59 15.90 -15.92 10.65
C GLU A 59 14.89 -14.92 11.23
N ASP A 60 13.78 -15.49 11.70
CA ASP A 60 12.60 -14.88 12.32
C ASP A 60 12.61 -15.40 13.76
N ASP A 61 12.52 -14.54 14.77
CA ASP A 61 12.38 -14.99 16.16
C ASP A 61 11.47 -14.03 16.94
N LEU A 62 10.21 -14.45 17.10
CA LEU A 62 9.20 -13.84 17.96
C LEU A 62 9.12 -14.63 19.26
N ARG A 63 9.45 -13.99 20.39
CA ARG A 63 8.99 -14.41 21.72
C ARG A 63 8.41 -13.21 22.45
N SER A 64 7.13 -13.30 22.79
CA SER A 64 6.46 -12.49 23.80
C SER A 64 5.83 -13.46 24.79
N SER A 65 6.14 -13.24 26.06
CA SER A 65 5.48 -13.81 27.23
C SER A 65 5.11 -12.63 28.10
N ASP A 66 3.85 -12.53 28.49
CA ASP A 66 3.45 -11.83 29.71
C ASP A 66 2.11 -12.43 30.18
N ASP A 67 2.15 -13.07 31.35
CA ASP A 67 1.01 -13.31 32.22
C ASP A 67 1.08 -12.28 33.35
N SER A 68 -0.04 -11.63 33.65
CA SER A 68 -0.27 -11.04 34.97
C SER A 68 -1.77 -10.87 35.22
N GLU A 69 -2.26 -11.63 36.18
CA GLU A 69 -3.58 -11.50 36.81
C GLU A 69 -3.73 -10.15 37.51
N SER A 70 -4.96 -9.60 37.48
CA SER A 70 -5.33 -8.39 38.20
C SER A 70 -6.49 -8.68 39.15
N THR A 71 -6.30 -8.34 40.43
CA THR A 71 -7.26 -8.47 41.53
C THR A 71 -8.35 -7.40 41.48
N ALA A 72 -9.58 -7.80 41.84
CA ALA A 72 -10.75 -6.94 41.88
C ALA A 72 -10.75 -6.02 43.11
N THR A 73 -11.06 -4.74 42.89
CA THR A 73 -11.56 -3.82 43.92
C THR A 73 -12.96 -3.36 43.51
N THR A 74 -13.92 -3.56 44.40
CA THR A 74 -15.32 -3.16 44.24
C THR A 74 -15.49 -1.69 44.58
N VAL A 75 -15.96 -0.90 43.61
CA VAL A 75 -16.49 0.45 43.81
C VAL A 75 -18.00 0.36 43.57
N GLU A 76 -18.80 0.88 44.50
CA GLU A 76 -20.26 0.92 44.40
C GLU A 76 -20.69 1.64 43.12
N SER A 77 -21.35 0.89 42.23
CA SER A 77 -21.84 1.36 40.94
C SER A 77 -23.15 2.15 41.08
N SER A 78 -23.30 3.17 40.23
CA SER A 78 -24.55 3.93 40.09
C SER A 78 -25.71 3.00 39.68
N PRO A 79 -26.97 3.24 40.12
CA PRO A 79 -28.12 2.37 39.81
C PRO A 79 -28.48 2.27 38.31
N HIS A 80 -27.79 3.03 37.46
CA HIS A 80 -28.00 3.07 36.00
C HIS A 80 -26.81 2.51 35.21
N GLU A 81 -25.80 1.94 35.87
CA GLU A 81 -24.72 1.23 35.20
C GLU A 81 -25.15 -0.19 34.84
N VAL A 82 -24.93 -0.56 33.58
CA VAL A 82 -25.14 -1.92 33.09
C VAL A 82 -24.07 -2.84 33.71
N PRO A 83 -24.42 -4.04 34.21
CA PRO A 83 -23.46 -5.01 34.71
C PRO A 83 -22.32 -5.27 33.72
N LYS A 84 -21.08 -5.45 34.21
CA LYS A 84 -19.89 -5.57 33.34
C LYS A 84 -20.01 -6.66 32.27
N ILE A 85 -20.64 -7.78 32.63
CA ILE A 85 -20.84 -8.92 31.74
C ILE A 85 -21.84 -8.59 30.63
N GLU A 86 -23.00 -8.02 30.99
CA GLU A 86 -24.00 -7.53 30.02
C GLU A 86 -23.40 -6.43 29.13
N ALA A 87 -22.70 -5.46 29.72
CA ALA A 87 -22.05 -4.39 28.97
C ALA A 87 -21.11 -4.94 27.88
N SER A 88 -20.47 -6.08 28.12
CA SER A 88 -19.50 -6.69 27.20
C SER A 88 -20.13 -7.68 26.21
N LEU A 89 -21.23 -8.34 26.59
CA LEU A 89 -21.80 -9.46 25.85
C LEU A 89 -23.18 -9.17 25.24
N TYR A 90 -23.85 -8.08 25.60
CA TYR A 90 -25.21 -7.79 25.14
C TYR A 90 -25.35 -7.84 23.62
N TYR A 91 -24.38 -7.27 22.89
CA TYR A 91 -24.32 -7.24 21.42
C TYR A 91 -23.42 -8.33 20.80
N ALA A 92 -23.19 -9.45 21.50
CA ALA A 92 -22.44 -10.58 20.94
C ALA A 92 -23.02 -10.97 19.56
N GLY A 93 -22.16 -11.32 18.61
CA GLY A 93 -22.54 -11.64 17.23
C GLY A 93 -22.52 -10.47 16.23
N VAL A 94 -22.55 -9.20 16.69
CA VAL A 94 -22.61 -8.03 15.78
C VAL A 94 -21.25 -7.73 15.11
N GLY A 95 -20.15 -8.04 15.76
CA GLY A 95 -18.78 -7.74 15.30
C GLY A 95 -17.93 -8.99 15.04
N PRO A 96 -16.70 -8.82 14.53
CA PRO A 96 -15.80 -9.91 14.17
C PRO A 96 -15.46 -10.78 15.40
N LYS A 97 -15.28 -12.08 15.17
CA LYS A 97 -15.04 -13.10 16.22
C LYS A 97 -16.18 -13.19 17.26
N GLY A 98 -17.42 -12.87 16.86
CA GLY A 98 -18.60 -12.99 17.71
C GLY A 98 -18.70 -11.94 18.83
N ARG A 99 -17.86 -10.90 18.84
CA ARG A 99 -17.91 -9.83 19.84
C ARG A 99 -18.81 -8.68 19.40
N GLY A 100 -19.44 -7.99 20.35
CA GLY A 100 -20.21 -6.77 20.11
C GLY A 100 -19.50 -5.50 20.56
N PRO A 101 -20.00 -4.31 20.17
CA PRO A 101 -19.61 -3.06 20.83
C PRO A 101 -20.07 -3.08 22.29
N LYS A 102 -19.35 -2.38 23.18
CA LYS A 102 -19.69 -2.31 24.60
C LYS A 102 -20.98 -1.49 24.79
N LEU A 103 -21.98 -2.09 25.43
CA LEU A 103 -23.22 -1.43 25.83
C LEU A 103 -22.97 -0.51 27.02
N ILE A 104 -23.51 0.71 26.96
CA ILE A 104 -23.42 1.72 28.03
C ILE A 104 -24.75 1.83 28.77
N TYR A 105 -25.86 1.89 28.03
CA TYR A 105 -27.20 2.06 28.55
C TYR A 105 -28.24 1.65 27.49
N ARG A 106 -29.38 1.09 27.91
CA ARG A 106 -30.51 0.77 27.03
C ARG A 106 -31.85 0.99 27.73
N THR A 107 -32.90 1.23 26.95
CA THR A 107 -34.29 1.30 27.44
C THR A 107 -35.14 0.08 27.09
N SER A 108 -34.56 -0.91 26.39
CA SER A 108 -35.29 -2.11 25.99
C SER A 108 -35.69 -2.94 27.20
N ASP A 109 -36.87 -3.57 27.16
CA ASP A 109 -37.36 -4.48 28.20
C ASP A 109 -36.78 -5.91 28.09
N ASP A 110 -35.93 -6.14 27.08
CA ASP A 110 -35.17 -7.38 26.89
C ASP A 110 -34.40 -7.79 28.17
N LYS A 111 -34.45 -9.06 28.54
CA LYS A 111 -33.73 -9.60 29.71
C LYS A 111 -32.44 -10.24 29.23
N PHE A 112 -31.30 -9.71 29.69
CA PHE A 112 -30.01 -10.33 29.42
C PHE A 112 -29.81 -11.51 30.36
N GLU A 113 -29.66 -12.70 29.79
CA GLU A 113 -29.31 -13.92 30.52
C GLU A 113 -27.81 -14.16 30.37
N GLU A 114 -27.12 -14.28 31.51
CA GLU A 114 -25.69 -14.55 31.54
C GLU A 114 -25.46 -16.03 31.17
N PRO A 115 -24.61 -16.34 30.16
CA PRO A 115 -24.33 -17.73 29.80
C PRO A 115 -23.70 -18.49 30.97
N ASP A 116 -24.28 -19.61 31.39
CA ASP A 116 -23.80 -20.40 32.53
C ASP A 116 -23.02 -21.65 32.09
N GLY A 117 -21.70 -21.64 32.30
CA GLY A 117 -20.81 -22.77 32.00
C GLY A 117 -19.96 -22.60 30.72
N PRO A 118 -18.95 -23.48 30.54
CA PRO A 118 -18.01 -23.40 29.42
C PRO A 118 -18.63 -23.72 28.05
N GLU A 119 -19.76 -24.43 28.03
CA GLU A 119 -20.47 -24.84 26.81
C GLU A 119 -21.79 -24.07 26.57
N ALA A 120 -22.12 -23.09 27.41
CA ALA A 120 -23.34 -22.31 27.24
C ALA A 120 -23.36 -21.54 25.91
N TYR A 121 -24.43 -21.73 25.16
CA TYR A 121 -24.65 -21.00 23.92
C TYR A 121 -24.76 -19.50 24.20
N ARG A 122 -24.02 -18.71 23.42
CA ARG A 122 -24.09 -17.25 23.49
C ARG A 122 -25.18 -16.77 22.56
N ARG A 123 -26.09 -15.94 23.05
CA ARG A 123 -27.05 -15.21 22.21
C ARG A 123 -26.32 -14.36 21.16
N LEU A 124 -26.34 -14.77 19.89
CA LEU A 124 -25.70 -14.05 18.79
C LEU A 124 -26.69 -13.13 18.07
N MET A 125 -26.60 -11.84 18.36
CA MET A 125 -27.39 -10.80 17.70
C MET A 125 -26.86 -10.48 16.29
N ARG A 126 -27.79 -10.17 15.39
CA ARG A 126 -27.53 -9.52 14.10
C ARG A 126 -28.27 -8.18 14.03
N VAL A 127 -27.64 -7.20 13.39
CA VAL A 127 -28.26 -5.91 13.06
C VAL A 127 -28.94 -6.02 11.71
N ILE A 128 -30.21 -5.61 11.64
CA ILE A 128 -31.02 -5.59 10.42
C ILE A 128 -31.66 -4.21 10.23
N SER A 129 -32.12 -3.92 9.02
CA SER A 129 -32.86 -2.69 8.73
C SER A 129 -34.24 -2.70 9.39
N VAL A 130 -34.72 -1.53 9.79
CA VAL A 130 -36.12 -1.34 10.14
C VAL A 130 -36.94 -1.36 8.84
N PRO A 131 -38.07 -2.08 8.76
CA PRO A 131 -38.90 -2.12 7.56
C PRO A 131 -39.37 -0.72 7.10
N ASP A 132 -39.43 -0.50 5.79
CA ASP A 132 -39.84 0.78 5.19
C ASP A 132 -41.28 1.20 5.55
N SER A 133 -42.10 0.26 6.00
CA SER A 133 -43.47 0.50 6.49
C SER A 133 -43.54 1.18 7.86
N HIS A 134 -42.41 1.41 8.53
CA HIS A 134 -42.35 2.11 9.82
C HIS A 134 -42.56 3.61 9.62
N GLU A 135 -43.21 4.30 10.57
CA GLU A 135 -43.62 5.71 10.42
C GLU A 135 -42.44 6.66 10.13
N PHE A 136 -41.26 6.32 10.64
CA PHE A 136 -40.01 7.06 10.40
C PHE A 136 -39.45 6.93 8.98
N GLY A 137 -39.86 5.92 8.22
CA GLY A 137 -39.53 5.76 6.80
C GLY A 137 -40.29 6.73 5.89
N GLU A 138 -41.39 7.30 6.36
CA GLU A 138 -42.24 8.18 5.56
C GLU A 138 -41.72 9.63 5.53
N ASN A 139 -41.78 10.27 4.34
CA ASN A 139 -41.60 11.71 4.15
C ASN A 139 -40.30 12.31 4.75
N GLY A 140 -39.24 11.51 4.88
CA GLY A 140 -37.97 11.94 5.48
C GLY A 140 -38.08 12.28 6.97
N LEU A 141 -39.06 11.69 7.68
CA LEU A 141 -39.25 11.93 9.11
C LEU A 141 -38.03 11.50 9.93
N TRP A 142 -37.39 10.38 9.60
CA TRP A 142 -36.17 9.93 10.26
C TRP A 142 -35.06 10.97 10.26
N ASP A 143 -34.82 11.70 9.16
CA ASP A 143 -33.77 12.71 9.11
C ASP A 143 -33.99 13.81 10.15
N ARG A 144 -35.23 14.29 10.30
CA ARG A 144 -35.59 15.31 11.29
C ARG A 144 -35.48 14.77 12.72
N VAL A 145 -35.88 13.52 12.93
CA VAL A 145 -35.74 12.85 14.23
C VAL A 145 -34.27 12.68 14.60
N ARG A 146 -33.45 12.16 13.68
CA ARG A 146 -32.00 12.00 13.83
C ARG A 146 -31.35 13.33 14.21
N ASP A 147 -31.61 14.39 13.46
CA ASP A 147 -31.00 15.70 13.69
C ASP A 147 -31.42 16.27 15.06
N LYS A 148 -32.69 16.09 15.45
CA LYS A 148 -33.16 16.51 16.77
C LYS A 148 -32.55 15.71 17.91
N VAL A 149 -32.35 14.40 17.72
CA VAL A 149 -31.64 13.55 18.68
C VAL A 149 -30.19 14.03 18.83
N VAL A 150 -29.51 14.35 17.73
CA VAL A 150 -28.16 14.92 17.75
C VAL A 150 -28.11 16.25 18.53
N ASP A 151 -29.10 17.13 18.34
CA ASP A 151 -29.19 18.38 19.11
C ASP A 151 -29.31 18.14 20.63
N LEU A 152 -30.13 17.16 21.04
CA LEU A 152 -30.30 16.79 22.45
C LEU A 152 -29.00 16.22 23.05
N LEU A 153 -28.31 15.36 22.30
CA LEU A 153 -27.01 14.81 22.68
C LEU A 153 -25.95 15.92 22.82
N ASN A 154 -25.93 16.86 21.88
CA ASN A 154 -25.00 18.00 21.89
C ASN A 154 -25.28 18.96 23.06
N ALA A 155 -26.54 19.21 23.40
CA ALA A 155 -26.92 20.04 24.56
C ALA A 155 -26.36 19.48 25.87
N ARG A 156 -26.24 18.15 25.98
CA ARG A 156 -25.60 17.45 27.10
C ARG A 156 -24.09 17.26 26.95
N LYS A 157 -23.48 17.82 25.89
CA LYS A 157 -22.05 17.69 25.56
C LYS A 157 -21.59 16.24 25.40
N ILE A 158 -22.49 15.35 24.96
CA ILE A 158 -22.15 13.95 24.68
C ILE A 158 -21.37 13.88 23.38
N LYS A 159 -20.21 13.22 23.41
CA LYS A 159 -19.36 13.03 22.21
C LYS A 159 -19.93 11.91 21.34
N VAL A 160 -21.00 12.23 20.61
CA VAL A 160 -21.66 11.31 19.67
C VAL A 160 -20.75 11.01 18.46
N THR A 161 -20.79 9.76 17.99
CA THR A 161 -20.05 9.28 16.80
C THR A 161 -20.97 8.75 15.71
N SER A 162 -22.13 8.17 16.07
CA SER A 162 -23.19 7.81 15.12
C SER A 162 -24.57 7.84 15.80
N VAL A 163 -25.62 8.02 15.00
CA VAL A 163 -27.02 7.84 15.41
C VAL A 163 -27.71 7.05 14.31
N ASP A 164 -28.01 5.78 14.61
CA ASP A 164 -28.52 4.82 13.64
C ASP A 164 -29.96 4.41 14.02
N PHE A 165 -30.82 4.12 13.05
CA PHE A 165 -32.13 3.52 13.29
C PHE A 165 -32.13 2.08 12.78
N VAL A 166 -32.09 1.14 13.71
CA VAL A 166 -31.83 -0.28 13.40
C VAL A 166 -32.78 -1.18 14.17
N ARG A 167 -32.84 -2.45 13.79
CA ARG A 167 -33.51 -3.49 14.56
C ARG A 167 -32.54 -4.65 14.78
N PHE A 168 -32.67 -5.37 15.88
CA PHE A 168 -31.84 -6.54 16.15
C PHE A 168 -32.66 -7.82 16.06
N THR A 169 -31.98 -8.92 15.73
CA THR A 169 -32.56 -10.26 15.70
C THR A 169 -31.57 -11.30 16.18
N TRP A 170 -32.07 -12.36 16.82
CA TRP A 170 -31.33 -13.56 17.18
C TRP A 170 -32.26 -14.78 17.08
N LEU A 171 -31.70 -15.98 17.17
CA LEU A 171 -32.47 -17.22 17.28
C LEU A 171 -32.62 -17.54 18.77
N ASN A 172 -33.83 -17.90 19.19
CA ASN A 172 -34.07 -18.44 20.53
C ASN A 172 -33.58 -19.88 20.59
N GLU A 173 -33.06 -20.29 21.75
CA GLU A 173 -32.73 -21.67 22.06
C GLU A 173 -34.05 -22.46 22.24
N GLU A 174 -34.12 -23.68 21.68
CA GLU A 174 -35.21 -24.61 22.00
C GLU A 174 -34.91 -25.26 23.35
N GLU A 175 -35.93 -25.50 24.18
CA GLU A 175 -35.73 -26.20 25.46
C GLU A 175 -35.15 -27.60 25.19
N ASP A 176 -34.06 -27.95 25.88
CA ASP A 176 -33.50 -29.31 25.84
C ASP A 176 -34.60 -30.32 26.19
N GLN A 177 -34.95 -31.18 25.22
CA GLN A 177 -35.86 -32.30 25.47
C GLN A 177 -35.03 -33.47 25.96
N GLU A 178 -35.38 -34.05 27.11
CA GLU A 178 -34.93 -35.39 27.46
C GLU A 178 -35.42 -36.33 26.36
N ILE A 179 -34.49 -37.02 25.70
CA ILE A 179 -34.82 -38.13 24.82
C ILE A 179 -35.22 -39.27 25.76
N ASP A 180 -36.52 -39.51 25.91
CA ASP A 180 -37.03 -40.76 26.49
C ASP A 180 -36.67 -41.86 25.50
N ASP A 181 -35.58 -42.58 25.76
CA ASP A 181 -35.27 -43.86 25.13
C ASP A 181 -36.20 -44.94 25.73
N ASP A 182 -37.51 -44.74 25.60
CA ASP A 182 -38.53 -45.77 25.83
C ASP A 182 -39.10 -46.14 24.46
N ASP A 183 -38.40 -47.01 23.72
CA ASP A 183 -39.05 -47.92 22.79
C ASP A 183 -38.40 -49.30 22.87
N ASP A 184 -39.28 -50.22 23.27
CA ASP A 184 -39.09 -51.63 23.51
C ASP A 184 -38.54 -52.42 22.32
N ASP A 185 -37.93 -53.56 22.65
CA ASP A 185 -37.72 -54.71 21.78
C ASP A 185 -38.94 -54.97 20.87
N ASP A 186 -38.74 -55.20 19.56
CA ASP A 186 -39.14 -56.43 18.87
C ASP A 186 -38.96 -56.37 17.33
N ASP A 187 -38.40 -57.47 16.83
CA ASP A 187 -38.60 -58.13 15.53
C ASP A 187 -38.01 -57.57 14.21
N ASP A 188 -37.10 -58.40 13.69
CA ASP A 188 -36.97 -58.90 12.31
C ASP A 188 -36.95 -57.90 11.13
N ASP A 189 -35.79 -57.76 10.48
CA ASP A 189 -35.58 -58.40 9.16
C ASP A 189 -34.14 -58.17 8.65
N ASP A 190 -33.61 -59.22 8.02
CA ASP A 190 -32.36 -59.27 7.28
C ASP A 190 -32.25 -58.15 6.23
N ASP A 191 -31.07 -57.51 6.11
CA ASP A 191 -30.34 -57.45 4.83
C ASP A 191 -28.98 -56.74 5.00
N ASP A 192 -27.99 -57.27 4.27
CA ASP A 192 -26.62 -56.79 4.09
C ASP A 192 -26.53 -55.26 3.91
N ASP A 193 -25.68 -54.58 4.71
CA ASP A 193 -24.63 -53.74 4.12
C ASP A 193 -23.54 -53.34 5.12
N GLU A 194 -22.39 -53.04 4.54
CA GLU A 194 -21.06 -52.94 5.11
C GLU A 194 -20.90 -52.02 6.33
N ASN A 195 -20.00 -52.42 7.25
CA ASN A 195 -19.35 -51.52 8.20
C ASN A 195 -18.69 -50.37 7.43
N ALA A 196 -19.39 -49.26 7.27
CA ALA A 196 -18.79 -48.00 6.87
C ALA A 196 -18.12 -47.39 8.12
N ASP A 197 -16.80 -47.55 8.20
CA ASP A 197 -15.96 -46.70 9.02
C ASP A 197 -16.28 -45.24 8.67
N VAL A 198 -17.06 -44.55 9.51
CA VAL A 198 -17.31 -43.11 9.36
C VAL A 198 -15.99 -42.40 9.65
N GLU A 199 -15.25 -42.04 8.60
CA GLU A 199 -14.02 -41.28 8.71
C GLU A 199 -14.36 -39.90 9.29
N TYR A 200 -13.50 -39.32 10.15
CA TYR A 200 -13.77 -38.02 10.81
C TYR A 200 -14.14 -36.89 9.83
N ASP A 201 -13.73 -37.03 8.57
CA ASP A 201 -14.02 -36.10 7.47
C ASP A 201 -15.44 -36.25 6.86
N ASP A 202 -16.17 -37.33 7.18
CA ASP A 202 -17.58 -37.55 6.80
C ASP A 202 -18.57 -36.91 7.80
N ILE A 203 -18.06 -36.39 8.92
CA ILE A 203 -18.85 -35.53 9.83
C ILE A 203 -18.99 -34.17 9.13
N PRO A 204 -20.21 -33.77 8.70
CA PRO A 204 -20.38 -32.49 8.04
C PRO A 204 -19.86 -31.38 8.98
N PRO A 205 -19.04 -30.44 8.48
CA PRO A 205 -18.54 -29.34 9.30
C PRO A 205 -19.72 -28.62 9.93
N ILE A 206 -19.66 -28.38 11.26
CA ILE A 206 -20.69 -27.69 12.03
C ILE A 206 -21.07 -26.40 11.30
N GLN A 207 -22.19 -26.44 10.59
CA GLN A 207 -22.79 -25.24 10.03
C GLN A 207 -23.37 -24.45 11.20
N PRO A 208 -23.34 -23.11 11.19
CA PRO A 208 -24.04 -22.33 12.21
C PRO A 208 -25.50 -22.80 12.25
N VAL A 209 -25.91 -23.29 13.42
CA VAL A 209 -27.27 -23.78 13.65
C VAL A 209 -28.26 -22.67 13.23
N GLU A 210 -29.00 -22.90 12.15
CA GLU A 210 -30.09 -22.04 11.66
C GLU A 210 -31.48 -22.62 11.99
N TYR A 211 -31.57 -23.42 13.05
CA TYR A 211 -32.84 -23.93 13.58
C TYR A 211 -33.23 -23.15 14.85
N GLY A 212 -34.53 -22.85 15.00
CA GLY A 212 -35.10 -22.09 16.13
C GLY A 212 -35.99 -20.89 15.72
N GLU A 213 -36.85 -20.45 16.63
CA GLU A 213 -37.72 -19.27 16.41
C GLU A 213 -36.90 -17.97 16.45
N ARG A 214 -37.04 -17.14 15.41
CA ARG A 214 -36.28 -15.89 15.28
C ARG A 214 -36.97 -14.76 16.04
N TYR A 215 -36.31 -14.26 17.08
CA TYR A 215 -36.73 -13.08 17.80
C TYR A 215 -36.35 -11.78 17.06
N TYR A 216 -37.19 -10.76 17.20
CA TYR A 216 -36.96 -9.41 16.66
C TYR A 216 -37.25 -8.34 17.71
N THR A 217 -36.28 -7.47 18.00
CA THR A 217 -36.45 -6.37 18.96
C THR A 217 -37.41 -5.30 18.44
N ASN A 218 -37.78 -4.36 19.29
CA ASN A 218 -38.30 -3.07 18.83
C ASN A 218 -37.25 -2.34 17.97
N PRO A 219 -37.67 -1.48 17.01
CA PRO A 219 -36.78 -0.52 16.37
C PRO A 219 -36.02 0.29 17.41
N THR A 220 -34.71 0.46 17.22
CA THR A 220 -33.81 1.05 18.20
C THR A 220 -33.09 2.24 17.58
N ILE A 221 -33.16 3.40 18.24
CA ILE A 221 -32.21 4.49 18.02
C ILE A 221 -30.90 4.10 18.71
N TRP A 222 -29.96 3.63 17.90
CA TRP A 222 -28.72 3.04 18.36
C TRP A 222 -27.59 4.06 18.26
N ILE A 223 -27.24 4.65 19.40
CA ILE A 223 -26.36 5.81 19.52
C ILE A 223 -24.94 5.35 19.82
N GLY A 224 -24.03 5.70 18.93
CA GLY A 224 -22.61 5.49 19.11
C GLY A 224 -21.94 6.66 19.81
N VAL A 225 -21.11 6.42 20.84
CA VAL A 225 -20.36 7.46 21.55
C VAL A 225 -18.89 7.08 21.71
N VAL A 226 -18.02 8.09 21.80
CA VAL A 226 -16.57 7.86 21.97
C VAL A 226 -16.34 7.00 23.23
N PRO A 227 -15.52 5.93 23.16
CA PRO A 227 -15.26 5.05 24.30
C PRO A 227 -14.83 5.83 25.56
N GLU A 228 -15.28 5.38 26.73
CA GLU A 228 -14.93 5.95 28.04
C GLU A 228 -15.33 7.42 28.26
N THR A 229 -16.17 8.01 27.39
CA THR A 229 -16.58 9.43 27.52
C THR A 229 -17.99 9.64 28.09
N LEU A 230 -18.78 8.57 28.25
CA LEU A 230 -20.17 8.63 28.72
C LEU A 230 -20.42 7.59 29.81
N THR A 231 -21.00 8.01 30.92
CA THR A 231 -21.43 7.11 32.00
C THR A 231 -22.90 6.71 31.83
N GLY A 232 -23.29 5.56 32.41
CA GLY A 232 -24.68 5.07 32.36
C GLY A 232 -25.69 6.08 32.91
N ALA A 233 -25.35 6.82 33.97
CA ALA A 233 -26.22 7.86 34.54
C ALA A 233 -26.49 9.02 33.58
N VAL A 234 -25.47 9.51 32.86
CA VAL A 234 -25.65 10.60 31.88
C VAL A 234 -26.39 10.08 30.65
N ALA A 235 -26.12 8.83 30.23
CA ALA A 235 -26.84 8.18 29.15
C ALA A 235 -28.33 7.99 29.48
N HIS A 236 -28.66 7.65 30.73
CA HIS A 236 -30.04 7.53 31.23
C HIS A 236 -30.81 8.86 31.15
N GLU A 237 -30.22 9.94 31.66
CA GLU A 237 -30.85 11.27 31.58
C GLU A 237 -30.99 11.76 30.14
N SER A 238 -30.01 11.47 29.28
CA SER A 238 -30.09 11.75 27.86
C SER A 238 -31.21 10.94 27.17
N ALA A 239 -31.37 9.67 27.54
CA ALA A 239 -32.46 8.84 27.03
C ALA A 239 -33.84 9.38 27.43
N LYS A 240 -34.00 10.00 28.61
CA LYS A 240 -35.25 10.66 29.02
C LYS A 240 -35.60 11.86 28.14
N ASP A 241 -34.62 12.68 27.79
CA ASP A 241 -34.85 13.84 26.91
C ASP A 241 -35.26 13.37 25.51
N ILE A 242 -34.57 12.35 24.98
CA ILE A 242 -34.90 11.75 23.69
C ILE A 242 -36.30 11.11 23.77
N ARG A 243 -36.62 10.39 24.84
CA ARG A 243 -37.95 9.79 25.04
C ARG A 243 -39.05 10.85 25.04
N THR A 244 -38.88 11.93 25.80
CA THR A 244 -39.84 13.04 25.87
C THR A 244 -40.10 13.63 24.48
N PHE A 245 -39.06 13.72 23.65
CA PHE A 245 -39.21 14.13 22.25
C PHE A 245 -39.94 13.08 21.41
N LEU A 246 -39.58 11.80 21.51
CA LEU A 246 -40.23 10.73 20.76
C LEU A 246 -41.72 10.60 21.12
N ASP A 247 -42.10 10.81 22.38
CA ASP A 247 -43.49 10.75 22.84
C ASP A 247 -44.37 11.86 22.21
N SER A 248 -43.77 12.90 21.64
CA SER A 248 -44.47 13.94 20.87
C SER A 248 -44.75 13.55 19.41
N LEU A 249 -44.24 12.40 18.96
CA LEU A 249 -44.36 11.89 17.60
C LEU A 249 -45.37 10.73 17.56
N PRO A 250 -45.94 10.41 16.38
CA PRO A 250 -46.93 9.34 16.25
C PRO A 250 -46.33 7.92 16.38
N ALA A 251 -45.01 7.77 16.35
CA ALA A 251 -44.33 6.47 16.39
C ALA A 251 -44.24 5.92 17.81
N GLN A 252 -44.60 4.65 17.99
CA GLN A 252 -44.56 3.95 19.27
C GLN A 252 -43.50 2.84 19.27
N ASN A 253 -43.14 2.34 20.46
CA ASN A 253 -42.26 1.17 20.62
C ASN A 253 -40.88 1.33 19.98
N ILE A 254 -40.21 2.46 20.23
CA ILE A 254 -38.83 2.70 19.82
C ILE A 254 -37.91 2.58 21.04
N ASP A 255 -36.91 1.71 21.00
CA ASP A 255 -35.88 1.61 22.02
C ASP A 255 -34.75 2.64 21.81
N ILE A 256 -34.07 3.02 22.88
CA ILE A 256 -32.89 3.87 22.83
C ILE A 256 -31.74 3.08 23.48
N ALA A 257 -30.62 2.96 22.77
CA ALA A 257 -29.45 2.28 23.31
C ALA A 257 -28.15 3.01 22.95
N TYR A 258 -27.22 3.06 23.91
CA TYR A 258 -25.92 3.70 23.80
C TYR A 258 -24.82 2.64 23.76
N ARG A 259 -23.90 2.79 22.81
CA ARG A 259 -22.73 1.92 22.67
C ARG A 259 -21.45 2.73 22.55
N GLU A 260 -20.34 2.14 22.97
CA GLU A 260 -19.03 2.65 22.59
C GLU A 260 -18.78 2.39 21.10
N SER A 261 -18.36 3.43 20.38
CA SER A 261 -17.98 3.34 18.98
C SER A 261 -17.03 4.45 18.56
N VAL A 262 -16.28 4.20 17.50
CA VAL A 262 -15.43 5.20 16.85
C VAL A 262 -15.80 5.25 15.39
N TYR A 263 -16.20 6.42 14.89
CA TYR A 263 -16.39 6.64 13.46
C TYR A 263 -15.03 6.62 12.77
N LYS A 264 -14.77 5.55 12.01
CA LYS A 264 -13.60 5.47 11.14
C LYS A 264 -14.08 5.77 9.73
N THR A 265 -13.68 6.92 9.18
CA THR A 265 -13.65 7.06 7.73
C THR A 265 -12.75 5.96 7.19
N SER A 266 -13.18 5.25 6.15
CA SER A 266 -12.29 4.41 5.36
C SER A 266 -11.21 5.31 4.80
N HIS A 267 -10.10 5.46 5.52
CA HIS A 267 -8.93 6.15 5.03
C HIS A 267 -8.56 5.47 3.72
N GLY A 268 -8.33 6.28 2.67
CA GLY A 268 -8.09 5.85 1.30
C GLY A 268 -7.01 4.77 1.19
N HIS A 269 -6.67 4.35 -0.03
CA HIS A 269 -5.79 3.21 -0.30
C HIS A 269 -4.35 3.28 0.28
N GLY A 270 -4.06 4.24 1.16
CA GLY A 270 -2.81 4.53 1.86
C GLY A 270 -2.36 5.96 1.52
N PRO A 271 -1.11 6.32 1.83
CA PRO A 271 -0.52 7.58 1.38
C PRO A 271 -0.49 7.67 -0.15
N ALA A 272 -0.67 8.87 -0.70
CA ALA A 272 -0.44 9.17 -2.11
C ALA A 272 1.07 9.25 -2.41
N LEU A 273 1.45 8.89 -3.64
CA LEU A 273 2.80 9.07 -4.17
C LEU A 273 3.17 10.54 -4.20
N PHE A 274 4.45 10.83 -4.03
CA PHE A 274 4.96 12.20 -4.01
C PHE A 274 5.02 12.82 -5.40
N LYS A 275 5.06 14.15 -5.44
CA LYS A 275 5.46 14.89 -6.65
C LYS A 275 6.95 14.66 -6.91
N PRO A 276 7.42 14.70 -8.17
CA PRO A 276 8.84 14.83 -8.43
C PRO A 276 9.36 16.16 -7.84
N VAL A 277 10.64 16.17 -7.52
CA VAL A 277 11.32 17.36 -6.97
C VAL A 277 12.28 17.93 -8.00
N GLU A 278 12.49 19.24 -7.92
CA GLU A 278 13.42 19.98 -8.76
C GLU A 278 14.87 19.57 -8.47
N ASP A 279 15.74 19.86 -9.43
CA ASP A 279 17.17 19.65 -9.28
C ASP A 279 17.72 20.53 -8.14
N GLY A 280 18.52 19.91 -7.27
CA GLY A 280 19.06 20.56 -6.08
C GLY A 280 18.20 20.40 -4.82
N ASP A 281 16.98 19.88 -4.92
CA ASP A 281 16.20 19.53 -3.73
C ASP A 281 16.91 18.46 -2.88
N PRO A 282 16.91 18.59 -1.54
CA PRO A 282 17.48 17.60 -0.62
C PRO A 282 17.05 16.15 -0.84
N LEU A 283 15.86 15.90 -1.37
CA LEU A 283 15.28 14.56 -1.53
C LEU A 283 15.47 13.97 -2.93
N LYS A 284 16.09 14.70 -3.86
CA LYS A 284 16.22 14.29 -5.27
C LYS A 284 16.80 12.89 -5.47
N GLU A 285 17.69 12.46 -4.58
CA GLU A 285 18.36 11.14 -4.64
C GLU A 285 17.47 9.96 -4.23
N VAL A 286 16.38 10.21 -3.52
CA VAL A 286 15.58 9.13 -2.91
C VAL A 286 14.11 9.18 -3.31
N ILE A 287 13.59 10.35 -3.70
CA ILE A 287 12.15 10.56 -3.89
C ILE A 287 11.56 9.76 -5.05
N ASP A 288 12.35 9.45 -6.08
CA ASP A 288 11.88 8.80 -7.32
C ASP A 288 11.18 7.46 -7.03
N ASN A 289 11.66 6.68 -6.06
CA ASN A 289 11.09 5.38 -5.69
C ASN A 289 9.68 5.43 -5.10
N VAL A 290 9.21 6.62 -4.70
CA VAL A 290 7.90 6.84 -4.08
C VAL A 290 7.14 8.02 -4.71
N SER A 291 7.53 8.44 -5.91
CA SER A 291 6.88 9.52 -6.65
C SER A 291 6.21 9.03 -7.93
N VAL A 292 5.45 9.90 -8.58
CA VAL A 292 4.62 9.56 -9.75
C VAL A 292 5.33 9.37 -11.10
N PRO A 293 6.60 9.76 -11.34
CA PRO A 293 7.28 9.39 -12.59
C PRO A 293 7.31 7.88 -12.81
N LEU A 294 7.49 7.49 -14.07
CA LEU A 294 7.55 6.10 -14.48
C LEU A 294 8.69 5.34 -13.81
N SER A 295 8.58 4.01 -13.88
CA SER A 295 9.55 3.06 -13.36
C SER A 295 9.47 2.82 -11.84
N LEU A 296 8.28 2.97 -11.27
CA LEU A 296 7.99 2.55 -9.90
C LEU A 296 8.28 1.06 -9.71
N SER A 297 9.01 0.72 -8.65
CA SER A 297 9.21 -0.67 -8.24
C SER A 297 7.92 -1.27 -7.73
N ILE A 298 7.54 -2.44 -8.25
CA ILE A 298 6.29 -3.11 -7.91
C ILE A 298 6.48 -4.60 -7.63
N ALA A 299 5.53 -5.16 -6.89
CA ALA A 299 5.41 -6.59 -6.68
C ALA A 299 3.94 -7.00 -6.58
N GLY A 300 3.61 -8.19 -7.06
CA GLY A 300 2.33 -8.82 -6.70
C GLY A 300 2.32 -9.18 -5.21
N ARG A 301 1.17 -9.06 -4.54
CA ARG A 301 1.05 -9.31 -3.09
C ARG A 301 1.50 -10.71 -2.63
N LYS A 302 1.42 -11.68 -3.53
CA LYS A 302 1.71 -13.09 -3.25
C LYS A 302 3.01 -13.58 -3.91
N THR A 303 3.86 -12.67 -4.38
CA THR A 303 5.15 -13.02 -5.01
C THR A 303 6.28 -12.25 -4.34
N THR A 304 7.45 -12.88 -4.31
CA THR A 304 8.71 -12.24 -3.87
C THR A 304 9.41 -11.51 -5.02
N MET A 305 8.96 -11.72 -6.27
CA MET A 305 9.55 -11.06 -7.43
C MET A 305 9.29 -9.56 -7.40
N GLN A 306 10.36 -8.82 -7.68
CA GLN A 306 10.30 -7.38 -7.93
C GLN A 306 10.31 -7.13 -9.42
N GLY A 307 9.60 -6.09 -9.81
CA GLY A 307 9.50 -5.63 -11.17
C GLY A 307 9.36 -4.13 -11.24
N THR A 308 9.23 -3.62 -12.45
CA THR A 308 9.09 -2.19 -12.71
C THR A 308 7.73 -1.94 -13.38
N LEU A 309 7.03 -0.89 -12.93
CA LEU A 309 5.78 -0.43 -13.53
C LEU A 309 6.10 0.34 -14.81
N GLY A 310 5.46 -0.05 -15.91
CA GLY A 310 5.57 0.61 -17.20
C GLY A 310 4.61 1.79 -17.35
N PRO A 311 4.22 2.13 -18.59
CA PRO A 311 3.49 3.36 -18.88
C PRO A 311 2.05 3.35 -18.33
N TYR A 312 1.57 4.54 -18.04
CA TYR A 312 0.19 4.82 -17.62
C TYR A 312 -0.72 5.05 -18.82
N PHE A 313 -1.99 4.70 -18.68
CA PHE A 313 -3.04 5.09 -19.63
C PHE A 313 -4.37 5.26 -18.90
N HIS A 314 -5.35 5.85 -19.57
CA HIS A 314 -6.70 5.99 -19.02
C HIS A 314 -7.76 5.46 -19.98
N VAL A 315 -8.90 5.09 -19.40
CA VAL A 315 -10.14 4.78 -20.12
C VAL A 315 -11.26 5.49 -19.37
N GLY A 316 -11.78 6.58 -19.95
CA GLY A 316 -12.69 7.46 -19.23
C GLY A 316 -12.00 8.10 -18.01
N ASP A 317 -12.59 7.94 -16.83
CA ASP A 317 -12.09 8.48 -15.55
C ASP A 317 -11.09 7.56 -14.83
N LYS A 318 -10.87 6.34 -15.33
CA LYS A 318 -10.05 5.32 -14.67
C LYS A 318 -8.60 5.36 -15.13
N LEU A 319 -7.70 5.19 -14.17
CA LEU A 319 -6.25 5.14 -14.37
C LEU A 319 -5.75 3.69 -14.42
N TYR A 320 -4.93 3.39 -15.40
CA TYR A 320 -4.32 2.08 -15.61
C TYR A 320 -2.80 2.20 -15.83
N ALA A 321 -2.10 1.08 -15.65
CA ALA A 321 -0.70 0.93 -16.01
C ALA A 321 -0.42 -0.43 -16.64
N ILE A 322 0.63 -0.49 -17.47
CA ILE A 322 1.11 -1.72 -18.09
C ILE A 322 2.39 -2.17 -17.38
N THR A 323 2.52 -3.47 -17.11
CA THR A 323 3.79 -4.09 -16.69
C THR A 323 3.84 -5.51 -17.27
N VAL A 324 4.89 -6.29 -16.98
CA VAL A 324 4.98 -7.70 -17.38
C VAL A 324 4.17 -8.60 -16.46
N ARG A 325 3.58 -9.68 -16.99
CA ARG A 325 2.72 -10.58 -16.20
C ARG A 325 3.53 -11.30 -15.14
N HIS A 326 4.74 -11.74 -15.46
CA HIS A 326 5.57 -12.49 -14.52
C HIS A 326 5.91 -11.67 -13.26
N ASN A 327 5.89 -10.34 -13.27
CA ASN A 327 6.12 -9.54 -12.05
C ASN A 327 5.04 -9.75 -10.97
N VAL A 328 3.83 -10.17 -11.37
CA VAL A 328 2.65 -10.19 -10.50
C VAL A 328 2.11 -11.60 -10.28
N PHE A 329 2.37 -12.52 -11.21
CA PHE A 329 1.93 -13.90 -11.14
C PHE A 329 3.11 -14.82 -10.78
N SER A 330 2.83 -15.87 -10.00
CA SER A 330 3.84 -16.91 -9.74
C SER A 330 4.24 -17.58 -11.05
N ARG A 331 5.53 -17.90 -11.18
CA ARG A 331 6.07 -18.61 -12.35
C ARG A 331 5.50 -20.02 -12.47
N ASP A 332 5.19 -20.63 -11.33
CA ASP A 332 4.68 -22.00 -11.24
C ASP A 332 3.14 -22.06 -11.14
N GLY A 333 2.47 -20.90 -11.30
CA GLY A 333 1.01 -20.83 -11.30
C GLY A 333 0.41 -20.99 -12.70
N ASP A 334 -0.92 -21.07 -12.75
CA ASP A 334 -1.65 -21.24 -14.01
C ASP A 334 -1.36 -20.10 -15.00
N ASN A 335 -1.02 -20.49 -16.23
CA ASN A 335 -0.81 -19.57 -17.33
C ASN A 335 -2.10 -19.30 -18.11
N GLU A 336 -3.21 -19.16 -17.39
CA GLU A 336 -4.50 -18.80 -17.99
C GLU A 336 -4.67 -17.28 -18.09
N VAL A 337 -5.63 -16.88 -18.92
CA VAL A 337 -6.07 -15.49 -19.00
C VAL A 337 -6.67 -15.08 -17.65
N HIS A 338 -6.23 -13.94 -17.13
CA HIS A 338 -6.82 -13.35 -15.94
C HIS A 338 -7.67 -12.15 -16.33
N ARG A 339 -8.93 -12.16 -15.88
CA ARG A 339 -9.83 -10.99 -15.90
C ARG A 339 -10.44 -10.83 -14.53
N HIS A 340 -10.32 -9.64 -13.97
CA HIS A 340 -10.98 -9.33 -12.72
C HIS A 340 -12.42 -8.88 -12.99
N HIS A 341 -13.37 -9.72 -12.60
CA HIS A 341 -14.80 -9.42 -12.57
C HIS A 341 -15.20 -9.05 -11.13
N GLY A 342 -16.14 -8.11 -10.97
CA GLY A 342 -16.29 -7.30 -9.76
C GLY A 342 -16.34 -8.04 -8.42
N SER A 343 -16.94 -9.23 -8.34
CA SER A 343 -17.06 -10.00 -7.10
C SER A 343 -15.82 -10.83 -6.73
N ALA A 344 -14.87 -11.03 -7.66
CA ALA A 344 -13.70 -11.87 -7.41
C ALA A 344 -12.69 -11.18 -6.47
N PRO A 345 -11.87 -11.93 -5.70
CA PRO A 345 -10.77 -11.34 -4.94
C PRO A 345 -9.78 -10.59 -5.84
N LYS A 346 -9.44 -9.35 -5.50
CA LYS A 346 -8.47 -8.53 -6.23
C LYS A 346 -7.05 -9.09 -6.08
N LYS A 347 -6.37 -9.37 -7.20
CA LYS A 347 -4.90 -9.59 -7.24
C LYS A 347 -4.19 -8.25 -7.06
N LYS A 348 -3.92 -7.87 -5.81
CA LYS A 348 -3.34 -6.59 -5.42
C LYS A 348 -1.87 -6.47 -5.86
N VAL A 349 -1.50 -5.27 -6.32
CA VAL A 349 -0.13 -4.87 -6.67
C VAL A 349 0.35 -3.84 -5.66
N LEU A 350 1.56 -4.04 -5.16
CA LEU A 350 2.21 -3.18 -4.17
C LEU A 350 3.33 -2.39 -4.82
N LEU A 351 3.51 -1.14 -4.38
CA LEU A 351 4.74 -0.40 -4.54
C LEU A 351 5.81 -1.04 -3.63
N MET A 352 6.85 -1.62 -4.24
CA MET A 352 7.91 -2.40 -3.60
C MET A 352 7.38 -3.59 -2.76
N GLY A 353 7.97 -4.77 -2.96
CA GLY A 353 7.83 -5.87 -1.99
C GLY A 353 8.50 -5.55 -0.65
N GLN A 354 8.38 -6.43 0.34
CA GLN A 354 9.04 -6.22 1.63
C GLN A 354 10.56 -6.05 1.50
N PRO A 355 11.29 -6.92 0.76
CA PRO A 355 12.74 -6.76 0.64
C PRO A 355 13.15 -5.45 -0.06
N ALA A 356 12.47 -5.09 -1.14
CA ALA A 356 12.74 -3.85 -1.87
C ALA A 356 12.50 -2.60 -1.00
N PHE A 357 11.45 -2.59 -0.18
CA PHE A 357 11.17 -1.48 0.70
C PHE A 357 12.18 -1.37 1.85
N THR A 358 12.64 -2.49 2.41
CA THR A 358 13.74 -2.49 3.38
C THR A 358 15.02 -1.92 2.75
N ASN A 359 15.38 -2.34 1.53
CA ASN A 359 16.53 -1.81 0.81
C ASN A 359 16.38 -0.32 0.51
N TYR A 360 15.16 0.14 0.21
CA TYR A 360 14.89 1.56 0.01
C TYR A 360 15.12 2.37 1.29
N LEU A 361 14.65 1.90 2.45
CA LEU A 361 14.94 2.55 3.74
C LEU A 361 16.45 2.62 4.00
N VAL A 362 17.18 1.54 3.72
CA VAL A 362 18.64 1.49 3.82
C VAL A 362 19.30 2.49 2.86
N SER A 363 18.77 2.68 1.65
CA SER A 363 19.30 3.68 0.71
C SER A 363 19.17 5.12 1.23
N ILE A 364 18.08 5.44 1.92
CA ILE A 364 17.90 6.75 2.58
C ILE A 364 18.92 6.93 3.71
N GLN A 365 19.12 5.89 4.51
CA GLN A 365 20.14 5.90 5.58
C GLN A 365 21.56 6.05 5.00
N ALA A 366 21.87 5.38 3.89
CA ALA A 366 23.15 5.51 3.21
C ALA A 366 23.38 6.93 2.66
N ALA A 367 22.34 7.57 2.12
CA ALA A 367 22.39 8.97 1.72
C ALA A 367 22.67 9.90 2.92
N ILE A 368 21.98 9.68 4.05
CA ILE A 368 22.24 10.42 5.31
C ILE A 368 23.70 10.27 5.72
N SER A 369 24.24 9.05 5.76
CA SER A 369 25.65 8.79 6.12
C SER A 369 26.62 9.52 5.19
N THR A 370 26.37 9.50 3.88
CA THR A 370 27.24 10.16 2.90
C THR A 370 27.30 11.67 3.12
N TYR A 371 26.16 12.30 3.42
CA TYR A 371 26.13 13.72 3.72
C TYR A 371 26.72 14.06 5.09
N SER A 372 26.59 13.17 6.08
CA SER A 372 27.28 13.33 7.37
C SER A 372 28.80 13.32 7.18
N ASP A 373 29.35 12.36 6.42
CA ASP A 373 30.78 12.31 6.11
C ASP A 373 31.26 13.59 5.39
N ALA A 374 30.45 14.10 4.44
CA ALA A 374 30.74 15.36 3.76
C ALA A 374 30.73 16.56 4.73
N ALA A 375 29.80 16.60 5.68
CA ALA A 375 29.73 17.64 6.70
C ALA A 375 30.98 17.65 7.59
N GLU A 376 31.44 16.48 8.04
CA GLU A 376 32.69 16.36 8.82
C GLU A 376 33.93 16.87 8.06
N VAL A 377 33.98 16.61 6.74
CA VAL A 377 35.03 17.14 5.86
C VAL A 377 34.99 18.67 5.82
N PHE A 378 33.80 19.27 5.67
CA PHE A 378 33.66 20.74 5.67
C PHE A 378 34.03 21.35 7.03
N GLU A 379 33.60 20.75 8.14
CA GLU A 379 33.97 21.19 9.50
C GLU A 379 35.48 21.18 9.73
N THR A 380 36.15 20.13 9.24
CA THR A 380 37.62 20.03 9.30
C THR A 380 38.29 21.13 8.47
N LYS A 381 37.79 21.43 7.26
CA LYS A 381 38.31 22.50 6.40
C LYS A 381 38.10 23.88 7.05
N ILE A 382 36.92 24.15 7.57
CA ILE A 382 36.57 25.38 8.29
C ILE A 382 37.50 25.59 9.49
N SER A 383 37.71 24.54 10.29
CA SER A 383 38.60 24.60 11.47
C SER A 383 40.05 24.93 11.08
N LYS A 384 40.56 24.31 10.00
CA LYS A 384 41.90 24.60 9.47
C LYS A 384 42.02 26.03 8.93
N LEU A 385 41.01 26.53 8.22
CA LEU A 385 41.00 27.90 7.67
C LEU A 385 40.93 28.95 8.78
N ARG A 386 40.07 28.76 9.78
CA ARG A 386 39.99 29.65 10.96
C ARG A 386 41.32 29.72 11.72
N ALA A 387 41.99 28.58 11.90
CA ALA A 387 43.31 28.55 12.54
C ALA A 387 44.39 29.31 11.73
N ARG A 388 44.35 29.24 10.39
CA ARG A 388 45.29 29.97 9.52
C ARG A 388 45.06 31.48 9.58
N LEU A 389 43.81 31.92 9.55
CA LEU A 389 43.45 33.34 9.67
C LEU A 389 43.87 33.93 11.02
N GLN A 390 43.71 33.17 12.12
CA GLN A 390 44.22 33.57 13.44
C GLN A 390 45.75 33.62 13.52
N GLY A 391 46.45 32.84 12.70
CA GLY A 391 47.91 32.80 12.60
C GLY A 391 48.54 33.92 11.77
N GLY A 392 47.77 34.91 11.31
CA GLY A 392 48.26 36.07 10.56
C GLY A 392 48.45 35.83 9.05
N ALA A 393 47.97 34.70 8.51
CA ALA A 393 47.86 34.49 7.06
C ALA A 393 46.52 35.08 6.58
N ASP A 394 46.44 36.40 6.55
CA ASP A 394 45.26 37.14 6.06
C ASP A 394 45.40 37.36 4.55
N ASP A 395 44.96 36.38 3.76
CA ASP A 395 44.69 36.57 2.33
C ASP A 395 43.18 36.48 2.05
N GLN A 396 42.69 37.37 1.17
CA GLN A 396 41.27 37.41 0.78
C GLN A 396 40.76 36.05 0.25
N GLU A 397 41.66 35.22 -0.29
CA GLU A 397 41.36 33.90 -0.80
C GLU A 397 40.96 32.91 0.32
N SER A 398 41.65 32.94 1.47
CA SER A 398 41.32 32.08 2.62
C SER A 398 39.99 32.47 3.26
N GLN A 399 39.68 33.77 3.30
CA GLN A 399 38.38 34.25 3.78
C GLN A 399 37.23 33.84 2.84
N ALA A 400 37.40 33.99 1.53
CA ALA A 400 36.40 33.57 0.55
C ALA A 400 36.14 32.04 0.62
N LYS A 401 37.20 31.24 0.75
CA LYS A 401 37.07 29.78 0.94
C LYS A 401 36.38 29.42 2.25
N LEU A 402 36.62 30.18 3.32
CA LEU A 402 35.94 29.95 4.60
C LEU A 402 34.42 30.13 4.43
N GLU A 403 34.01 31.26 3.84
CA GLU A 403 32.60 31.56 3.58
C GLU A 403 31.93 30.52 2.68
N GLU A 404 32.63 30.05 1.63
CA GLU A 404 32.16 28.98 0.75
C GLU A 404 31.95 27.66 1.51
N ASN A 405 32.93 27.24 2.33
CA ASN A 405 32.81 25.99 3.09
C ASN A 405 31.71 26.09 4.18
N GLU A 406 31.52 27.26 4.80
CA GLU A 406 30.44 27.49 5.76
C GLU A 406 29.06 27.41 5.09
N ALA A 407 28.91 27.97 3.88
CA ALA A 407 27.69 27.86 3.09
C ALA A 407 27.39 26.40 2.69
N GLU A 408 28.40 25.66 2.20
CA GLU A 408 28.25 24.24 1.84
C GLU A 408 27.94 23.35 3.05
N LEU A 409 28.53 23.63 4.22
CA LEU A 409 28.19 22.93 5.46
C LEU A 409 26.73 23.18 5.87
N ALA A 410 26.25 24.42 5.78
CA ALA A 410 24.86 24.76 6.11
C ALA A 410 23.86 24.08 5.17
N LYS A 411 24.16 24.06 3.87
CA LYS A 411 23.39 23.34 2.85
C LYS A 411 23.36 21.83 3.11
N THR A 412 24.52 21.25 3.43
CA THR A 412 24.67 19.82 3.74
C THR A 412 23.86 19.43 4.98
N ARG A 413 23.94 20.21 6.07
CA ARG A 413 23.15 19.96 7.29
C ARG A 413 21.64 20.05 7.03
N THR A 414 21.21 21.03 6.24
CA THR A 414 19.80 21.14 5.81
C THR A 414 19.36 19.89 5.05
N LYS A 415 20.23 19.34 4.19
CA LYS A 415 19.95 18.11 3.45
C LYS A 415 19.84 16.90 4.36
N ILE A 416 20.73 16.74 5.34
CA ILE A 416 20.67 15.69 6.36
C ILE A 416 19.34 15.75 7.12
N ASP A 417 18.94 16.94 7.60
CA ASP A 417 17.70 17.12 8.36
C ASP A 417 16.46 16.73 7.54
N LYS A 418 16.43 17.13 6.26
CA LYS A 418 15.35 16.77 5.33
C LYS A 418 15.29 15.28 5.06
N LEU A 419 16.44 14.63 4.84
CA LEU A 419 16.49 13.17 4.65
C LEU A 419 16.05 12.41 5.90
N LYS A 420 16.44 12.86 7.10
CA LYS A 420 15.99 12.29 8.38
C LYS A 420 14.47 12.42 8.54
N GLN A 421 13.90 13.59 8.26
CA GLN A 421 12.44 13.80 8.29
C GLN A 421 11.73 12.89 7.29
N PHE A 422 12.28 12.78 6.08
CA PHE A 422 11.73 11.93 5.03
C PHE A 422 11.80 10.44 5.40
N PHE A 423 12.90 9.97 6.00
CA PHE A 423 13.01 8.60 6.52
C PHE A 423 11.90 8.29 7.53
N VAL A 424 11.63 9.20 8.46
CA VAL A 424 10.53 9.06 9.43
C VAL A 424 9.18 8.98 8.69
N GLU A 425 8.95 9.85 7.71
CA GLU A 425 7.71 9.86 6.93
C GLU A 425 7.50 8.54 6.19
N ILE A 426 8.52 8.04 5.49
CA ILE A 426 8.46 6.78 4.74
C ILE A 426 8.22 5.61 5.69
N LYS A 427 9.00 5.51 6.76
CA LYS A 427 8.85 4.44 7.77
C LYS A 427 7.47 4.49 8.43
N LYS A 428 6.90 5.67 8.68
CA LYS A 428 5.56 5.80 9.26
C LYS A 428 4.45 5.40 8.28
N ARG A 429 4.46 5.99 7.08
CA ARG A 429 3.30 5.95 6.17
C ARG A 429 3.30 4.74 5.24
N TRP A 430 4.46 4.15 4.97
CA TRP A 430 4.61 3.12 3.94
C TRP A 430 5.09 1.76 4.45
N SER A 431 5.42 1.61 5.75
CA SER A 431 5.90 0.30 6.27
C SER A 431 4.88 -0.82 6.13
N LYS A 432 3.58 -0.53 6.33
CA LYS A 432 2.54 -1.56 6.26
C LYS A 432 2.27 -1.93 4.80
N PRO A 433 2.30 -3.23 4.43
CA PRO A 433 2.06 -3.65 3.04
C PRO A 433 0.70 -3.21 2.47
N LYS A 434 -0.31 -2.99 3.32
CA LYS A 434 -1.62 -2.48 2.87
C LYS A 434 -1.54 -1.03 2.36
N ASP A 435 -0.66 -0.22 2.96
CA ASP A 435 -0.50 1.20 2.64
C ASP A 435 0.35 1.37 1.37
N ARG A 436 1.06 0.32 0.95
CA ARG A 436 1.80 0.23 -0.31
C ARG A 436 0.98 -0.30 -1.48
N VAL A 437 -0.28 -0.72 -1.29
CA VAL A 437 -1.10 -1.21 -2.41
C VAL A 437 -1.46 -0.04 -3.31
N ILE A 438 -1.03 -0.08 -4.56
CA ILE A 438 -1.27 0.98 -5.56
C ILE A 438 -2.39 0.65 -6.55
N GLY A 439 -2.81 -0.62 -6.62
CA GLY A 439 -3.82 -1.07 -7.55
C GLY A 439 -4.03 -2.57 -7.52
N PHE A 440 -4.65 -3.10 -8.55
CA PHE A 440 -4.87 -4.53 -8.74
C PHE A 440 -4.86 -4.92 -10.22
N VAL A 441 -4.53 -6.17 -10.53
CA VAL A 441 -4.55 -6.65 -11.92
C VAL A 441 -5.98 -6.66 -12.44
N ARG A 442 -6.23 -5.91 -13.51
CA ARG A 442 -7.51 -5.87 -14.22
C ARG A 442 -7.57 -6.95 -15.28
N TRP A 443 -6.50 -7.07 -16.05
CA TRP A 443 -6.38 -8.02 -17.14
C TRP A 443 -4.93 -8.50 -17.26
N ALA A 444 -4.75 -9.79 -17.52
CA ALA A 444 -3.47 -10.35 -17.94
C ALA A 444 -3.71 -11.47 -18.97
N PRO A 445 -3.33 -11.30 -20.24
CA PRO A 445 -3.35 -12.42 -21.18
C PRO A 445 -2.39 -13.52 -20.71
N PRO A 446 -2.58 -14.78 -21.15
CA PRO A 446 -1.64 -15.83 -20.83
C PRO A 446 -0.30 -15.51 -21.50
N ILE A 447 0.81 -15.85 -20.81
CA ILE A 447 2.16 -15.75 -21.37
C ILE A 447 2.18 -16.62 -22.62
N GLY A 448 2.14 -15.95 -23.76
CA GLY A 448 2.18 -16.57 -25.06
C GLY A 448 3.51 -16.27 -25.69
N VAL A 449 4.07 -17.24 -26.39
CA VAL A 449 5.16 -16.99 -27.32
C VAL A 449 4.71 -17.52 -28.68
N ASP A 450 5.37 -17.07 -29.74
CA ASP A 450 4.93 -17.40 -31.10
C ASP A 450 3.50 -16.91 -31.41
N VAL A 451 3.10 -15.76 -30.85
CA VAL A 451 1.76 -15.21 -31.10
C VAL A 451 1.73 -14.59 -32.49
N ALA A 452 0.94 -15.19 -33.39
CA ALA A 452 0.72 -14.67 -34.73
C ALA A 452 0.17 -13.23 -34.70
N PRO A 453 0.53 -12.36 -35.67
CA PRO A 453 1.41 -12.65 -36.81
C PRO A 453 2.91 -12.44 -36.54
N HIS A 454 3.28 -11.82 -35.42
CA HIS A 454 4.65 -11.32 -35.21
C HIS A 454 5.58 -12.28 -34.46
N ARG A 455 5.03 -13.29 -33.78
CA ARG A 455 5.75 -14.27 -32.94
C ARG A 455 6.45 -13.65 -31.72
N TYR A 456 6.07 -12.45 -31.32
CA TYR A 456 6.61 -11.78 -30.13
C TYR A 456 6.14 -12.47 -28.84
N THR A 457 6.90 -12.26 -27.76
CA THR A 457 6.49 -12.67 -26.41
C THR A 457 5.32 -11.81 -25.91
N ARG A 458 4.18 -12.43 -25.65
CA ARG A 458 3.05 -11.81 -24.97
C ARG A 458 3.20 -11.98 -23.46
N ASP A 459 4.06 -11.19 -22.84
CA ASP A 459 4.25 -11.17 -21.38
C ASP A 459 3.95 -9.77 -20.83
N PHE A 460 2.67 -9.50 -20.63
CA PHE A 460 2.23 -8.25 -20.03
C PHE A 460 0.93 -8.40 -19.25
N CYS A 461 0.63 -7.41 -18.40
CA CYS A 461 -0.65 -7.28 -17.72
C CYS A 461 -0.99 -5.80 -17.53
N VAL A 462 -2.28 -5.55 -17.35
CA VAL A 462 -2.87 -4.23 -17.07
C VAL A 462 -3.32 -4.18 -15.62
N ILE A 463 -2.86 -3.15 -14.93
CA ILE A 463 -3.17 -2.86 -13.53
C ILE A 463 -4.14 -1.69 -13.51
N GLU A 464 -5.30 -1.85 -12.85
CA GLU A 464 -6.15 -0.70 -12.50
C GLU A 464 -5.56 -0.05 -11.25
N LEU A 465 -5.14 1.20 -11.38
CA LEU A 465 -4.50 1.96 -10.32
C LEU A 465 -5.55 2.68 -9.48
N TYR A 466 -5.30 2.78 -8.18
CA TYR A 466 -6.09 3.63 -7.30
C TYR A 466 -5.73 5.08 -7.58
N LYS A 467 -6.57 5.80 -8.31
CA LYS A 467 -6.31 7.16 -8.79
C LYS A 467 -5.88 8.14 -7.69
N GLU A 468 -6.46 8.02 -6.50
CA GLU A 468 -6.07 8.76 -5.28
C GLU A 468 -4.57 8.65 -4.91
N LYS A 469 -3.95 7.50 -5.22
CA LYS A 469 -2.51 7.28 -5.03
C LYS A 469 -1.66 8.11 -5.96
N PHE A 470 -2.22 8.47 -7.12
CA PHE A 470 -1.56 9.14 -8.23
C PHE A 470 -2.11 10.56 -8.43
N LYS A 471 -2.75 11.17 -7.43
CA LYS A 471 -3.25 12.56 -7.51
C LYS A 471 -2.19 13.63 -7.79
N HIS A 472 -0.92 13.26 -7.74
CA HIS A 472 0.23 14.10 -8.06
C HIS A 472 0.85 13.79 -9.42
N MET A 473 0.20 12.93 -10.21
CA MET A 473 0.65 12.49 -11.53
C MET A 473 0.93 13.69 -12.46
N ILE A 474 1.93 13.53 -13.32
CA ILE A 474 2.36 14.52 -14.32
C ILE A 474 2.34 13.94 -15.75
N GLY A 475 1.53 12.91 -15.97
CA GLY A 475 1.50 12.14 -17.22
C GLY A 475 2.57 11.04 -17.28
N ASN A 476 2.84 10.56 -18.49
CA ASN A 476 3.91 9.59 -18.76
C ASN A 476 5.25 10.31 -18.86
N VAL A 477 6.01 10.30 -17.76
CA VAL A 477 7.31 10.99 -17.65
C VAL A 477 8.33 10.04 -17.08
N LEU A 478 9.49 9.93 -17.74
CA LEU A 478 10.63 9.15 -17.28
C LEU A 478 11.63 10.06 -16.55
N SER A 479 11.84 9.84 -15.25
CA SER A 479 12.89 10.54 -14.50
C SER A 479 14.27 10.03 -14.93
N LEU A 480 15.16 10.93 -15.33
CA LEU A 480 16.53 10.62 -15.72
C LEU A 480 17.46 10.40 -14.51
N GLY A 481 16.99 10.79 -13.33
CA GLY A 481 17.63 10.50 -12.04
C GLY A 481 18.94 11.23 -11.79
N PRO A 482 19.43 11.20 -10.54
CA PRO A 482 20.69 11.84 -10.16
C PRO A 482 21.91 10.93 -10.33
N GLU A 483 21.75 9.66 -10.70
CA GLU A 483 22.83 8.67 -10.72
C GLU A 483 23.89 8.97 -11.78
N MET A 484 23.49 9.64 -12.88
CA MET A 484 24.40 10.10 -13.92
C MET A 484 24.30 11.60 -14.10
N SER A 485 25.46 12.26 -14.16
CA SER A 485 25.49 13.69 -14.48
C SER A 485 24.88 13.97 -15.87
N PRO A 486 24.26 15.14 -16.08
CA PRO A 486 23.75 15.53 -17.39
C PRO A 486 24.80 15.43 -18.50
N SER A 487 26.06 15.76 -18.20
CA SER A 487 27.18 15.65 -19.14
C SER A 487 27.49 14.19 -19.51
N LYS A 488 27.48 13.28 -18.53
CA LYS A 488 27.67 11.84 -18.80
C LYS A 488 26.54 11.29 -19.65
N LEU A 489 25.28 11.59 -19.32
CA LEU A 489 24.14 11.10 -20.09
C LEU A 489 24.15 11.64 -21.53
N LYS A 490 24.45 12.93 -21.72
CA LYS A 490 24.65 13.52 -23.05
C LYS A 490 25.75 12.78 -23.82
N SER A 491 26.89 12.47 -23.18
CA SER A 491 27.99 11.76 -23.85
C SER A 491 27.62 10.33 -24.31
N LEU A 492 26.72 9.64 -23.59
CA LEU A 492 26.22 8.32 -23.99
C LEU A 492 25.19 8.41 -25.13
N MET A 493 24.46 9.52 -25.21
CA MET A 493 23.43 9.73 -26.23
C MET A 493 23.96 10.38 -27.51
N TYR A 494 25.12 11.06 -27.46
CA TYR A 494 25.67 11.83 -28.57
C TYR A 494 26.49 10.92 -29.47
N GLU A 495 25.86 10.46 -30.55
CA GLU A 495 26.45 9.51 -31.50
C GLU A 495 27.51 10.14 -32.42
N ARG A 496 27.45 11.46 -32.68
CA ARG A 496 28.32 12.18 -33.62
C ARG A 496 28.66 13.58 -33.11
N ILE A 497 29.86 14.04 -33.45
CA ILE A 497 30.36 15.39 -33.10
C ILE A 497 30.12 16.42 -34.21
N ASP A 498 29.86 15.97 -35.43
CA ASP A 498 29.69 16.80 -36.62
C ASP A 498 28.22 17.09 -36.97
N VAL A 499 27.28 16.51 -36.22
CA VAL A 499 25.85 16.85 -36.27
C VAL A 499 25.32 17.14 -34.86
N PRO A 500 24.43 18.14 -34.69
CA PRO A 500 23.77 18.36 -33.41
C PRO A 500 22.97 17.14 -32.97
N SER A 501 23.10 16.75 -31.71
CA SER A 501 22.31 15.65 -31.17
C SER A 501 20.82 16.02 -31.06
N VAL A 502 19.97 15.05 -31.42
CA VAL A 502 18.52 15.07 -31.22
C VAL A 502 18.15 15.00 -29.74
N PHE A 503 19.02 14.43 -28.89
CA PHE A 503 18.81 14.41 -27.46
C PHE A 503 19.08 15.79 -26.85
N LYS A 504 18.08 16.33 -26.15
CA LYS A 504 18.22 17.50 -25.29
C LYS A 504 17.91 17.06 -23.87
N TYR A 505 18.87 17.25 -22.96
CA TYR A 505 18.65 16.95 -21.54
C TYR A 505 17.63 17.96 -20.98
N PRO A 506 16.48 17.51 -20.45
CA PRO A 506 15.48 18.38 -19.83
C PRO A 506 16.07 19.07 -18.59
N GLU A 507 15.76 20.35 -18.37
CA GLU A 507 16.32 21.12 -17.24
C GLU A 507 15.93 20.56 -15.86
N ASP A 508 14.78 19.91 -15.77
CA ASP A 508 14.25 19.25 -14.58
C ASP A 508 14.65 17.76 -14.45
N GLY A 509 15.38 17.24 -15.44
CA GLY A 509 15.72 15.82 -15.55
C GLY A 509 14.52 14.92 -15.84
N LEU A 510 13.40 15.46 -16.35
CA LEU A 510 12.16 14.72 -16.61
C LEU A 510 11.87 14.59 -18.12
N LEU A 511 12.07 13.39 -18.67
CA LEU A 511 11.81 13.12 -20.08
C LEU A 511 10.34 12.76 -20.30
N HIS A 512 9.58 13.67 -20.91
CA HIS A 512 8.17 13.44 -21.25
C HIS A 512 8.03 12.44 -22.39
N LEU A 513 7.15 11.46 -22.23
CA LEU A 513 6.93 10.43 -23.23
C LEU A 513 5.80 10.83 -24.18
N ARG A 514 6.08 10.81 -25.48
CA ARG A 514 5.10 11.12 -26.52
C ARG A 514 5.36 10.31 -27.78
N GLY A 515 4.31 9.70 -28.31
CA GLY A 515 4.44 8.81 -29.46
C GLY A 515 5.02 7.44 -29.09
N MET A 516 5.06 6.57 -30.09
CA MET A 516 5.73 5.28 -30.02
C MET A 516 6.30 4.95 -31.41
N LEU A 517 7.36 4.14 -31.45
CA LEU A 517 7.93 3.68 -32.70
C LEU A 517 7.13 2.52 -33.28
N THR A 518 6.95 2.54 -34.61
CA THR A 518 6.40 1.41 -35.34
C THR A 518 7.42 0.29 -35.51
N ALA A 519 6.96 -0.92 -35.80
CA ALA A 519 7.82 -2.05 -36.15
C ALA A 519 8.86 -1.70 -37.24
N ASP A 520 8.45 -0.94 -38.25
CA ASP A 520 9.34 -0.51 -39.35
C ASP A 520 10.39 0.50 -38.89
N GLN A 521 10.03 1.43 -38.01
CA GLN A 521 10.98 2.41 -37.46
C GLN A 521 11.99 1.77 -36.49
N VAL A 522 11.57 0.72 -35.77
CA VAL A 522 12.46 -0.10 -34.94
C VAL A 522 13.48 -0.85 -35.78
N ASN A 523 13.06 -1.44 -36.90
CA ASN A 523 13.96 -2.16 -37.81
C ASN A 523 14.89 -1.24 -38.63
N ASN A 524 14.50 0.02 -38.83
CA ASN A 524 15.21 0.98 -39.66
C ASN A 524 15.68 2.19 -38.84
N SER A 525 16.89 2.10 -38.25
CA SER A 525 17.48 3.29 -37.63
C SER A 525 17.84 4.35 -38.68
N ASN A 526 17.53 5.59 -38.32
CA ASN A 526 17.81 6.82 -39.05
C ASN A 526 18.99 7.62 -38.46
N SER A 527 19.55 7.20 -37.32
CA SER A 527 20.73 7.83 -36.70
C SER A 527 22.02 7.07 -37.04
N LEU A 528 23.16 7.78 -37.07
CA LEU A 528 24.47 7.24 -37.43
C LEU A 528 25.46 7.46 -36.29
N ASN A 529 26.26 6.44 -35.95
CA ASN A 529 27.38 6.56 -35.01
C ASN A 529 28.62 7.24 -35.63
N LEU A 530 29.69 7.40 -34.84
CA LEU A 530 30.97 7.95 -35.29
C LEU A 530 31.61 7.17 -36.45
N GLN A 531 31.33 5.87 -36.56
CA GLN A 531 31.82 5.00 -37.64
C GLN A 531 30.96 5.09 -38.91
N GLY A 532 29.83 5.80 -38.87
CA GLY A 532 28.87 5.91 -39.97
C GLY A 532 27.88 4.75 -40.05
N ASP A 533 27.83 3.88 -39.05
CA ASP A 533 26.86 2.80 -38.95
C ASP A 533 25.52 3.28 -38.39
N ARG A 534 24.42 2.73 -38.92
CA ARG A 534 23.08 3.01 -38.41
C ARG A 534 22.87 2.37 -37.04
N VAL A 535 22.75 3.19 -36.01
CA VAL A 535 22.47 2.77 -34.62
C VAL A 535 21.29 3.56 -34.07
N ARG A 536 20.58 3.03 -33.07
CA ARG A 536 19.57 3.79 -32.34
C ARG A 536 19.84 3.64 -30.85
N ARG A 537 20.17 4.74 -30.18
CA ARG A 537 20.19 4.77 -28.71
C ARG A 537 18.78 4.69 -28.14
N VAL A 538 18.67 3.98 -27.02
CA VAL A 538 17.47 3.92 -26.20
C VAL A 538 17.83 4.13 -24.75
N ILE A 539 16.88 4.66 -23.99
CA ILE A 539 17.00 4.90 -22.56
C ILE A 539 15.86 4.22 -21.83
N LYS A 540 16.14 3.75 -20.61
CA LYS A 540 15.12 3.34 -19.66
C LYS A 540 15.52 3.78 -18.26
N ARG A 541 14.58 3.69 -17.34
CA ARG A 541 14.86 3.57 -15.92
C ARG A 541 14.21 2.31 -15.39
N GLY A 542 14.92 1.53 -14.59
CA GLY A 542 14.39 0.33 -13.93
C GLY A 542 14.79 0.28 -12.46
N PHE A 543 14.09 -0.54 -11.68
CA PHE A 543 14.32 -0.66 -10.25
C PHE A 543 15.77 -1.04 -9.89
N SER A 544 16.40 -1.92 -10.67
CA SER A 544 17.69 -2.52 -10.29
C SER A 544 18.89 -1.81 -10.89
N THR A 545 18.72 -1.18 -12.05
CA THR A 545 19.83 -0.50 -12.77
C THR A 545 19.69 1.01 -12.82
N ASN A 546 18.61 1.57 -12.27
CA ASN A 546 18.26 2.98 -12.44
C ASN A 546 18.26 3.36 -13.93
N THR A 547 18.72 4.57 -14.26
CA THR A 547 18.79 5.07 -15.62
C THR A 547 19.93 4.42 -16.38
N THR A 548 19.63 3.76 -17.51
CA THR A 548 20.65 3.16 -18.39
C THR A 548 20.40 3.53 -19.84
N VAL A 549 21.50 3.64 -20.60
CA VAL A 549 21.48 3.85 -22.06
C VAL A 549 21.95 2.57 -22.73
N GLY A 550 21.27 2.19 -23.81
CA GLY A 550 21.60 1.02 -24.60
C GLY A 550 21.46 1.28 -26.10
N THR A 551 21.77 0.25 -26.88
CA THR A 551 21.67 0.25 -28.33
C THR A 551 20.60 -0.74 -28.77
N LEU A 552 19.57 -0.23 -29.45
CA LEU A 552 18.56 -1.06 -30.08
C LEU A 552 19.18 -1.80 -31.27
N SER A 553 19.15 -3.13 -31.22
CA SER A 553 19.54 -3.97 -32.35
C SER A 553 18.49 -3.90 -33.46
N LYS A 554 18.93 -3.69 -34.70
CA LYS A 554 18.06 -3.83 -35.89
C LYS A 554 17.66 -5.28 -36.17
N PHE A 555 18.39 -6.25 -35.61
CA PHE A 555 18.15 -7.67 -35.80
C PHE A 555 17.38 -8.20 -34.61
N LYS A 556 16.21 -8.81 -34.87
CA LYS A 556 15.41 -9.47 -33.85
C LYS A 556 16.12 -10.73 -33.36
N ALA A 557 16.05 -11.00 -32.06
CA ALA A 557 16.58 -12.23 -31.49
C ALA A 557 15.50 -13.31 -31.51
N TYR A 558 15.95 -14.55 -31.65
CA TYR A 558 15.16 -15.73 -31.33
C TYR A 558 15.52 -16.17 -29.92
N ALA A 559 14.52 -16.40 -29.08
CA ALA A 559 14.70 -16.94 -27.75
C ALA A 559 13.91 -18.24 -27.60
N ARG A 560 14.49 -19.22 -26.89
CA ARG A 560 13.81 -20.47 -26.52
C ARG A 560 13.99 -20.72 -25.03
N LYS A 561 12.89 -20.86 -24.31
CA LYS A 561 12.86 -21.31 -22.90
C LYS A 561 12.48 -22.79 -22.85
N TYR A 562 13.18 -23.55 -22.02
CA TYR A 562 12.97 -24.99 -21.87
C TYR A 562 12.17 -25.27 -20.60
N PHE A 563 11.11 -26.05 -20.72
CA PHE A 563 10.30 -26.55 -19.61
C PHE A 563 10.17 -28.07 -19.71
N SER A 564 9.86 -28.73 -18.60
CA SER A 564 9.61 -30.18 -18.56
C SER A 564 8.44 -30.61 -19.46
N THR A 565 7.51 -29.70 -19.71
CA THR A 565 6.30 -29.92 -20.53
C THR A 565 6.44 -29.47 -21.98
N GLY A 566 7.59 -28.92 -22.39
CA GLY A 566 7.84 -28.43 -23.75
C GLY A 566 8.73 -27.18 -23.81
N ASN A 567 9.02 -26.70 -25.02
CA ASN A 567 9.80 -25.49 -25.24
C ASN A 567 8.91 -24.34 -25.70
N ILE A 568 9.29 -23.14 -25.28
CA ILE A 568 8.60 -21.88 -25.55
C ILE A 568 9.54 -21.02 -26.41
N GLU A 569 9.16 -20.73 -27.66
CA GLU A 569 9.95 -19.98 -28.65
C GLU A 569 9.37 -18.59 -28.93
N SER A 570 10.18 -17.55 -28.86
CA SER A 570 9.77 -16.17 -29.12
C SER A 570 10.74 -15.40 -30.00
N ILE A 571 10.21 -14.34 -30.61
CA ILE A 571 11.00 -13.28 -31.23
C ILE A 571 11.06 -12.10 -30.25
N GLU A 572 12.26 -11.59 -30.00
CA GLU A 572 12.53 -10.52 -29.04
C GLU A 572 13.22 -9.34 -29.72
N ILE A 573 12.96 -8.13 -29.21
CA ILE A 573 13.72 -6.93 -29.55
C ILE A 573 14.97 -6.88 -28.66
N PRO A 574 16.18 -7.02 -29.21
CA PRO A 574 17.40 -7.03 -28.42
C PRO A 574 17.91 -5.62 -28.18
N ILE A 575 18.20 -5.29 -26.92
CA ILE A 575 18.93 -4.09 -26.53
C ILE A 575 20.29 -4.52 -26.00
N LEU A 576 21.34 -3.95 -26.60
CA LEU A 576 22.72 -4.14 -26.18
C LEU A 576 23.08 -3.06 -25.17
N SER A 577 23.90 -3.42 -24.18
CA SER A 577 24.54 -2.44 -23.30
C SER A 577 25.37 -1.46 -24.11
N HIS A 578 25.45 -0.21 -23.62
CA HIS A 578 26.23 0.82 -24.28
C HIS A 578 27.74 0.49 -24.21
N GLU A 579 28.45 0.59 -25.33
CA GLU A 579 29.86 0.17 -25.44
C GLU A 579 30.83 0.97 -24.57
N ASN A 580 30.52 2.25 -24.30
CA ASN A 580 31.27 3.13 -23.40
C ASN A 580 30.75 3.12 -21.95
N ASP A 581 29.90 2.16 -21.60
CA ASP A 581 29.41 1.95 -20.24
C ASP A 581 29.78 0.55 -19.77
N THR A 582 30.19 0.44 -18.50
CA THR A 582 30.67 -0.83 -17.93
C THR A 582 29.54 -1.66 -17.31
N GLY A 583 28.34 -1.09 -17.20
CA GLY A 583 27.15 -1.74 -16.65
C GLY A 583 26.31 -2.48 -17.70
N SER A 584 25.48 -3.42 -17.24
CA SER A 584 24.45 -4.02 -18.07
C SER A 584 23.29 -3.05 -18.31
N PHE A 585 22.68 -3.09 -19.49
CA PHE A 585 21.48 -2.29 -19.75
C PHE A 585 20.36 -2.62 -18.77
N SER A 586 20.18 -3.90 -18.42
CA SER A 586 19.20 -4.34 -17.43
C SER A 586 19.71 -5.41 -16.47
N ARG A 587 19.01 -5.56 -15.34
CA ARG A 587 19.16 -6.64 -14.35
C ARG A 587 17.80 -7.16 -13.91
N ARG A 588 17.81 -8.30 -13.20
CA ARG A 588 16.60 -8.83 -12.52
C ARG A 588 15.94 -7.72 -11.69
N GLY A 589 14.65 -7.48 -11.90
CA GLY A 589 13.89 -6.39 -11.29
C GLY A 589 13.50 -5.27 -12.26
N ASP A 590 14.22 -5.13 -13.39
CA ASP A 590 13.90 -4.11 -14.39
C ASP A 590 12.75 -4.54 -15.33
N SER A 591 12.29 -5.78 -15.29
CA SER A 591 11.19 -6.26 -16.14
C SER A 591 9.95 -5.40 -15.96
N GLY A 592 9.32 -5.00 -17.06
CA GLY A 592 8.21 -4.04 -17.10
C GLY A 592 8.65 -2.58 -17.27
N SER A 593 9.95 -2.27 -17.24
CA SER A 593 10.45 -0.92 -17.57
C SER A 593 10.09 -0.55 -19.02
N THR A 594 9.68 0.70 -19.21
CA THR A 594 9.46 1.30 -20.53
C THR A 594 10.80 1.68 -21.15
N ILE A 595 11.08 1.19 -22.36
CA ILE A 595 12.26 1.56 -23.14
C ILE A 595 11.83 2.64 -24.15
N VAL A 596 12.55 3.76 -24.19
CA VAL A 596 12.18 4.94 -24.98
C VAL A 596 13.35 5.47 -25.81
N THR A 597 13.03 6.24 -26.86
CA THR A 597 14.02 6.97 -27.65
C THR A 597 14.55 8.19 -26.88
N PRO A 598 15.66 8.80 -27.33
CA PRO A 598 16.15 10.06 -26.76
C PRO A 598 15.11 11.19 -26.78
N THR A 599 14.14 11.12 -27.68
CA THR A 599 13.06 12.10 -27.85
C THR A 599 11.79 11.75 -27.09
N GLY A 600 11.77 10.64 -26.34
CA GLY A 600 10.63 10.24 -25.50
C GLY A 600 9.57 9.38 -26.22
N GLU A 601 9.84 8.88 -27.43
CA GLU A 601 8.93 7.93 -28.09
C GLU A 601 9.09 6.54 -27.46
N ILE A 602 7.98 5.88 -27.14
CA ILE A 602 8.01 4.53 -26.56
C ILE A 602 8.45 3.51 -27.62
N VAL A 603 9.39 2.64 -27.27
CA VAL A 603 9.92 1.62 -28.17
C VAL A 603 9.39 0.24 -27.80
N ALA A 604 9.62 -0.18 -26.56
CA ALA A 604 9.39 -1.55 -26.15
C ALA A 604 9.14 -1.68 -24.64
N LEU A 605 8.44 -2.74 -24.25
CA LEU A 605 8.30 -3.17 -22.86
C LEU A 605 9.37 -4.21 -22.53
N LEU A 606 10.21 -3.96 -21.53
CA LEU A 606 11.28 -4.88 -21.13
C LEU A 606 10.69 -6.16 -20.53
N THR A 607 11.03 -7.32 -21.10
CA THR A 607 10.51 -8.63 -20.66
C THR A 607 11.56 -9.51 -19.97
N GLY A 608 12.84 -9.35 -20.29
CA GLY A 608 13.91 -10.09 -19.63
C GLY A 608 15.20 -10.09 -20.43
N GLY A 609 15.92 -11.20 -20.44
CA GLY A 609 17.15 -11.39 -21.19
C GLY A 609 17.76 -12.76 -20.86
N PRO A 610 18.73 -13.26 -21.65
CA PRO A 610 19.55 -14.37 -21.22
C PRO A 610 20.41 -13.90 -20.03
N THR A 611 20.30 -14.60 -18.91
CA THR A 611 21.15 -14.39 -17.74
C THR A 611 22.23 -15.46 -17.73
N SER A 612 23.47 -15.07 -17.47
CA SER A 612 24.47 -16.03 -16.98
C SER A 612 24.13 -16.39 -15.52
N LEU A 613 25.00 -17.10 -14.79
CA LEU A 613 24.81 -17.39 -13.36
C LEU A 613 24.72 -16.12 -12.47
N THR A 614 24.82 -14.92 -13.05
CA THR A 614 24.68 -13.61 -12.39
C THR A 614 23.31 -12.97 -12.68
N ASP A 615 22.87 -12.05 -11.82
CA ASP A 615 21.59 -11.32 -11.98
C ASP A 615 21.56 -10.28 -13.14
N SER A 616 22.64 -10.23 -13.94
CA SER A 616 22.80 -9.32 -15.07
C SER A 616 22.52 -9.98 -16.42
N SER A 617 21.94 -9.21 -17.34
CA SER A 617 21.69 -9.68 -18.71
C SER A 617 22.76 -9.15 -19.67
N ASP A 618 23.38 -10.04 -20.43
CA ASP A 618 24.34 -9.68 -21.49
C ASP A 618 23.63 -8.94 -22.64
N ILE A 619 22.38 -9.36 -22.92
CA ILE A 619 21.48 -8.74 -23.89
C ILE A 619 20.11 -8.62 -23.23
N THR A 620 19.50 -7.45 -23.30
CA THR A 620 18.14 -7.25 -22.81
C THR A 620 17.14 -7.59 -23.92
N TYR A 621 16.10 -8.34 -23.59
CA TYR A 621 14.98 -8.66 -24.44
C TYR A 621 13.74 -7.85 -24.04
N ALA A 622 13.07 -7.36 -25.07
CA ALA A 622 11.88 -6.55 -24.93
C ALA A 622 10.86 -6.90 -26.02
N THR A 623 9.60 -6.61 -25.73
CA THR A 623 8.49 -6.78 -26.67
C THR A 623 8.10 -5.42 -27.27
N LEU A 624 7.83 -5.38 -28.58
CA LEU A 624 7.45 -4.16 -29.29
C LEU A 624 6.23 -3.52 -28.61
N PHE A 625 6.35 -2.25 -28.22
CA PHE A 625 5.28 -1.60 -27.47
C PHE A 625 4.06 -1.29 -28.35
N GLU A 626 4.25 -0.97 -29.62
CA GLU A 626 3.15 -0.80 -30.59
C GLU A 626 2.20 -2.00 -30.57
N TRP A 627 2.74 -3.22 -30.65
CA TRP A 627 1.95 -4.44 -30.60
C TRP A 627 1.30 -4.69 -29.23
N VAL A 628 2.00 -4.40 -28.12
CA VAL A 628 1.39 -4.45 -26.78
C VAL A 628 0.20 -3.49 -26.70
N TRP A 629 0.34 -2.30 -27.27
CA TRP A 629 -0.69 -1.27 -27.26
C TRP A 629 -1.90 -1.63 -28.11
N GLU A 630 -1.70 -2.26 -29.28
CA GLU A 630 -2.79 -2.83 -30.10
C GLU A 630 -3.66 -3.81 -29.28
N LEU A 631 -3.02 -4.73 -28.56
CA LEU A 631 -3.72 -5.70 -27.71
C LEU A 631 -4.45 -5.02 -26.53
N VAL A 632 -3.89 -3.94 -25.98
CA VAL A 632 -4.57 -3.14 -24.94
C VAL A 632 -5.79 -2.41 -25.50
N LEU A 633 -5.69 -1.84 -26.70
CA LEU A 633 -6.81 -1.16 -27.36
C LEU A 633 -7.95 -2.12 -27.70
N GLU A 634 -7.65 -3.36 -28.06
CA GLU A 634 -8.65 -4.41 -28.27
C GLU A 634 -9.41 -4.75 -26.98
N GLU A 635 -8.72 -4.91 -25.86
CA GLU A 635 -9.35 -5.24 -24.56
C GLU A 635 -10.00 -4.02 -23.89
N PHE A 636 -9.46 -2.82 -24.10
CA PHE A 636 -9.90 -1.57 -23.50
C PHE A 636 -10.21 -0.51 -24.58
N PRO A 637 -11.38 -0.61 -25.25
CA PRO A 637 -11.81 0.40 -26.22
C PRO A 637 -11.83 1.80 -25.60
N GLY A 638 -11.19 2.76 -26.26
CA GLY A 638 -11.05 4.13 -25.77
C GLY A 638 -9.84 4.38 -24.86
N ALA A 639 -8.94 3.40 -24.70
CA ALA A 639 -7.68 3.59 -23.98
C ALA A 639 -6.81 4.69 -24.62
N ASN A 640 -6.23 5.56 -23.79
CA ASN A 640 -5.38 6.66 -24.23
C ASN A 640 -4.13 6.81 -23.34
N LEU A 641 -2.96 6.87 -23.95
CA LEU A 641 -1.65 7.08 -23.29
C LEU A 641 -1.37 8.55 -22.95
N TYR A 642 -2.14 9.47 -23.53
CA TYR A 642 -1.93 10.91 -23.43
C TYR A 642 -2.93 11.53 -22.45
N PHE A 643 -2.40 12.40 -21.58
CA PHE A 643 -3.13 13.12 -20.55
C PHE A 643 -3.16 14.60 -20.92
N ASP A 644 -3.80 14.93 -22.05
CA ASP A 644 -3.80 16.29 -22.60
C ASP A 644 -4.51 17.30 -21.66
N ASP A 645 -5.50 16.84 -20.89
CA ASP A 645 -6.16 17.60 -19.82
C ASP A 645 -6.06 16.85 -18.48
N LEU A 646 -4.83 16.86 -17.93
CA LEU A 646 -4.52 16.16 -16.69
C LEU A 646 -5.22 16.77 -15.47
N GLU A 647 -5.49 18.09 -15.49
CA GLU A 647 -6.20 18.78 -14.41
C GLU A 647 -7.66 18.30 -14.34
N ALA A 648 -8.37 18.25 -15.47
CA ALA A 648 -9.72 17.69 -15.50
C ALA A 648 -9.72 16.20 -15.17
N PHE A 649 -8.71 15.45 -15.63
CA PHE A 649 -8.60 14.03 -15.30
C PHE A 649 -8.44 13.80 -13.79
N LEU A 650 -7.72 14.64 -13.06
CA LEU A 650 -7.47 14.48 -11.62
C LEU A 650 -8.45 15.23 -10.71
N ALA A 651 -9.43 15.95 -11.26
CA ALA A 651 -10.31 16.84 -10.49
C ALA A 651 -11.13 16.15 -9.38
N ASP A 652 -11.40 14.86 -9.51
CA ASP A 652 -12.10 14.03 -8.52
C ASP A 652 -11.22 13.60 -7.34
N VAL A 653 -9.89 13.69 -7.47
CA VAL A 653 -8.90 13.21 -6.49
C VAL A 653 -7.93 14.29 -5.99
N ALA A 654 -8.08 15.53 -6.47
CA ALA A 654 -7.17 16.65 -6.24
C ALA A 654 -7.11 17.10 -4.77
#